data_AF-A0A022R4I5-F1
#
_entry.id   AF-A0A022R4I5-F1
#
_cell.length_a   1.000
_cell.length_b   1.000
_cell.length_c   1.000
_cell.angle_alpha   90.00
_cell.angle_beta   90.00
_cell.angle_gamma   90.00
#
_symmetry.space_group_name_H-M   'P 1'
#
loop_
_entity.id
_entity.type
_entity.pdbx_description
1 polymer ?
#
loop_
_entity_poly.entity_id
_entity_poly.type
_entity_poly.pdbx_seq_one_letter_code
_entity_poly.pdbx_strand_id
1 'polypeptide(L)'
;AETTVINQCTQLLSASADPTYVVTYVNHSFPQHRQYLCAGVWVLMYSHPESINSLHLGRVLNEFSPEEVTANIYTMVDVLLHHLNVELQRGRSLQELVLKVCANLAFFIWTHELLPLDILLLALIDRDDDPNALRIVINILDSKELQQRVKLYLMNRGPPEHWLFSGTFKRTELHKALGNHLSWKDRYPTFFDDIAARLLPVIPLIIYRLIENDAIDAADRVLQVYSTFLHYYPLNFTFVRDILAYFYGHLPGKLILRILNVLDVKKIPFSESFPQHINSSNASICPPLDYFATLLLGLVNHVIPPLNNSKNGQAGETLNCPVRPPPHNKAQGEGQKPFYQIQDPGTNTQLILETAVIELLSLPVTATQIVSSLVQIVVHIQPTLVQSSSGLHPTTVGQSSVLPTSPSGGSTDSLGGAANRAPSSGSGLSNSNFVWRSGYTCQQLSCLLIQGCGLLLAQLPQEFHVQLYIEAARVIKESWWLTDGKRSVGELESAVCYALLDPTWAAQDNTSTAIGNVVALLHAFFSNLPVEWLEGTHVIIKHLRPVTSIAGLRIAFRIMGPLLPRLANAHTLFSKILSVLLNVISDVFGRNSQPSAPIEASEIADIIDYLHHIVHYEGQGGPVQASSKPRAEVLVLIGRAIENLRPDVQHLLRHLTADVNYSIYAATHPKLVQNTN
;
A
#
# COMPACT_ATOMS: atom_id res chain seq x y z
N ALA A 1 29.25 12.36 39.13
CA ALA A 1 28.41 13.06 38.14
C ALA A 1 27.05 13.40 38.75
N GLU A 2 26.24 12.42 39.15
CA GLU A 2 24.92 12.63 39.78
C GLU A 2 24.95 13.64 40.95
N THR A 3 25.81 13.42 41.95
CA THR A 3 25.95 14.34 43.10
C THR A 3 26.27 15.78 42.67
N THR A 4 27.09 15.93 41.63
CA THR A 4 27.47 17.24 41.07
C THR A 4 26.26 17.92 40.42
N VAL A 5 25.52 17.19 39.58
CA VAL A 5 24.31 17.70 38.92
C VAL A 5 23.25 18.09 39.95
N ILE A 6 23.00 17.26 40.96
CA ILE A 6 22.04 17.54 42.03
C ILE A 6 22.45 18.80 42.80
N ASN A 7 23.72 18.92 43.20
CA ASN A 7 24.22 20.13 43.88
C ASN A 7 24.07 21.39 43.02
N GLN A 8 24.38 21.31 41.73
CA GLN A 8 24.20 22.42 40.80
C GLN A 8 22.72 22.82 40.66
N CYS A 9 21.82 21.84 40.56
CA CYS A 9 20.38 22.07 40.50
C CYS A 9 19.86 22.67 41.81
N THR A 10 20.27 22.17 42.98
CA THR A 10 19.85 22.71 44.27
C THR A 10 20.26 24.18 44.44
N GLN A 11 21.49 24.54 44.03
CA GLN A 11 21.95 25.93 44.07
C GLN A 11 21.15 26.82 43.12
N LEU A 12 20.89 26.34 41.89
CA LEU A 12 20.12 27.09 40.89
C LEU A 12 18.66 27.32 41.29
N LEU A 13 18.04 26.30 41.86
CA LEU A 13 16.59 26.19 42.03
C LEU A 13 16.11 26.57 43.44
N SER A 14 17.02 26.85 44.37
CA SER A 14 16.63 27.28 45.73
C SER A 14 15.84 28.59 45.70
N ALA A 15 14.87 28.73 46.60
CA ALA A 15 14.07 29.96 46.73
C ALA A 15 14.91 31.19 47.09
N SER A 16 16.07 30.99 47.74
CA SER A 16 17.05 32.02 48.09
C SER A 16 18.23 32.11 47.11
N ALA A 17 18.13 31.49 45.92
CA ALA A 17 19.21 31.46 44.95
C ALA A 17 19.57 32.88 44.48
N ASP A 18 20.87 33.15 44.38
CA ASP A 18 21.37 34.40 43.78
C ASP A 18 21.01 34.43 42.28
N PRO A 19 20.31 35.48 41.79
CA PRO A 19 20.00 35.64 40.38
C PRO A 19 21.23 35.59 39.45
N THR A 20 22.43 35.96 39.93
CA THR A 20 23.67 35.91 39.14
C THR A 20 24.15 34.47 38.89
N TYR A 21 23.67 33.50 39.68
CA TYR A 21 24.04 32.10 39.51
C TYR A 21 23.55 31.51 38.18
N VAL A 22 22.47 32.03 37.60
CA VAL A 22 22.00 31.66 36.26
C VAL A 22 23.11 31.84 35.22
N VAL A 23 23.78 33.00 35.24
CA VAL A 23 24.90 33.32 34.32
C VAL A 23 26.08 32.40 34.58
N THR A 24 26.36 32.11 35.85
CA THR A 24 27.43 31.18 36.24
C THR A 24 27.15 29.78 35.69
N TYR A 25 25.92 29.28 35.85
CA TYR A 25 25.51 27.97 35.36
C TYR A 25 25.60 27.87 33.83
N VAL A 26 25.09 28.86 33.10
CA VAL A 26 25.10 28.90 31.64
C VAL A 26 26.51 29.02 31.06
N ASN A 27 27.44 29.71 31.74
CA ASN A 27 28.79 29.90 31.22
C ASN A 27 29.78 28.81 31.64
N HIS A 28 29.63 28.23 32.83
CA HIS A 28 30.67 27.39 33.45
C HIS A 28 30.26 25.93 33.67
N SER A 29 28.98 25.57 33.53
CA SER A 29 28.58 24.17 33.66
C SER A 29 29.12 23.34 32.51
N PHE A 30 29.67 22.16 32.80
CA PHE A 30 30.09 21.21 31.79
C PHE A 30 28.89 20.82 30.90
N PRO A 31 29.04 20.79 29.56
CA PRO A 31 27.95 20.43 28.64
C PRO A 31 27.26 19.11 29.01
N GLN A 32 28.04 18.10 29.43
CA GLN A 32 27.53 16.80 29.87
C GLN A 32 26.67 16.87 31.14
N HIS A 33 26.84 17.89 31.99
CA HIS A 33 25.99 18.09 33.16
C HIS A 33 24.71 18.85 32.80
N ARG A 34 24.80 19.75 31.81
CA ARG A 34 23.65 20.54 31.33
C ARG A 34 22.54 19.66 30.77
N GLN A 35 22.86 18.51 30.19
CA GLN A 35 21.85 17.55 29.67
C GLN A 35 20.98 16.93 30.77
N TYR A 36 21.42 16.98 32.03
CA TYR A 36 20.68 16.46 33.17
C TYR A 36 19.94 17.54 33.94
N LEU A 37 19.85 18.78 33.45
CA LEU A 37 19.18 19.86 34.17
C LEU A 37 17.71 19.50 34.46
N CYS A 38 16.94 19.14 33.42
CA CYS A 38 15.54 18.77 33.59
C CYS A 38 15.35 17.52 34.46
N ALA A 39 16.24 16.52 34.33
CA ALA A 39 16.25 15.33 35.18
C ALA A 39 16.51 15.68 36.66
N GLY A 40 17.52 16.51 36.93
CA GLY A 40 17.87 16.96 38.27
C GLY A 40 16.77 17.81 38.92
N VAL A 41 16.14 18.70 38.15
CA VAL A 41 14.94 19.43 38.58
C VAL A 41 13.85 18.44 38.96
N TRP A 42 13.52 17.49 38.08
CA TRP A 42 12.45 16.52 38.34
C TRP A 42 12.70 15.70 39.61
N VAL A 43 13.94 15.25 39.85
CA VAL A 43 14.33 14.54 41.08
C VAL A 43 14.13 15.44 42.31
N LEU A 44 14.52 16.71 42.25
CA LEU A 44 14.34 17.66 43.36
C LEU A 44 12.87 18.02 43.61
N MET A 45 12.03 17.97 42.59
CA MET A 45 10.58 18.19 42.72
C MET A 45 9.84 17.02 43.35
N TYR A 46 10.47 15.84 43.46
CA TYR A 46 9.77 14.62 43.86
C TYR A 46 9.09 14.80 45.24
N SER A 47 7.76 14.93 45.23
CA SER A 47 6.86 15.24 46.36
C SER A 47 6.72 16.72 46.79
N HIS A 48 7.53 17.65 46.26
CA HIS A 48 7.49 19.08 46.63
C HIS A 48 7.73 20.02 45.42
N PRO A 49 6.83 20.05 44.43
CA PRO A 49 7.00 20.88 43.23
C PRO A 49 7.05 22.40 43.54
N GLU A 50 6.36 22.85 44.58
CA GLU A 50 6.33 24.25 45.05
C GLU A 50 7.69 24.75 45.58
N SER A 51 8.64 23.85 45.84
CA SER A 51 9.94 24.21 46.44
C SER A 51 10.96 24.77 45.44
N ILE A 52 10.61 24.80 44.16
CA ILE A 52 11.53 25.12 43.06
C ILE A 52 11.31 26.54 42.54
N ASN A 53 12.42 27.27 42.39
CA ASN A 53 12.46 28.56 41.68
C ASN A 53 12.35 28.35 40.16
N SER A 54 11.12 28.27 39.66
CA SER A 54 10.81 28.07 38.24
C SER A 54 11.26 29.23 37.34
N LEU A 55 11.42 30.44 37.90
CA LEU A 55 11.93 31.60 37.15
C LEU A 55 13.39 31.41 36.74
N HIS A 56 14.23 30.92 37.65
CA HIS A 56 15.65 30.64 37.34
C HIS A 56 15.77 29.50 36.32
N LEU A 57 14.97 28.45 36.47
CA LEU A 57 14.93 27.36 35.51
C LEU A 57 14.54 27.82 34.11
N GLY A 58 13.47 28.62 34.01
CA GLY A 58 13.04 29.21 32.74
C GLY A 58 14.13 30.06 32.09
N ARG A 59 14.84 30.88 32.87
CA ARG A 59 15.98 31.68 32.35
C ARG A 59 17.10 30.81 31.81
N VAL A 60 17.46 29.71 32.48
CA VAL A 60 18.51 28.80 31.99
C VAL A 60 18.06 28.07 30.72
N LEU A 61 16.85 27.51 30.70
CA LEU A 61 16.32 26.81 29.53
C LEU A 61 16.19 27.73 28.32
N ASN A 62 15.94 29.02 28.54
CA ASN A 62 15.94 30.01 27.47
C ASN A 62 17.34 30.22 26.87
N GLU A 63 18.43 30.05 27.61
CA GLU A 63 19.78 30.16 27.04
C GLU A 63 20.20 28.91 26.25
N PHE A 64 19.57 27.78 26.49
CA PHE A 64 19.87 26.53 25.79
C PHE A 64 19.41 26.56 24.33
N SER A 65 20.11 25.80 23.48
CA SER A 65 19.67 25.54 22.11
C SER A 65 18.44 24.61 22.10
N PRO A 66 17.60 24.62 21.03
CA PRO A 66 16.52 23.66 20.90
C PRO A 66 16.97 22.19 20.99
N GLU A 67 18.16 21.88 20.47
CA GLU A 67 18.78 20.56 20.54
C GLU A 67 19.16 20.20 21.99
N GLU A 68 19.73 21.13 22.75
CA GLU A 68 20.05 20.94 24.17
C GLU A 68 18.80 20.74 25.02
N VAL A 69 17.72 21.49 24.74
CA VAL A 69 16.43 21.32 25.41
C VAL A 69 15.84 19.94 25.09
N THR A 70 15.90 19.53 23.82
CA THR A 70 15.43 18.20 23.39
C THR A 70 16.22 17.09 24.11
N ALA A 71 17.55 17.15 24.10
CA ALA A 71 18.39 16.19 24.81
C ALA A 71 18.10 16.14 26.32
N ASN A 72 17.82 17.29 26.94
CA ASN A 72 17.40 17.38 28.34
C ASN A 72 16.07 16.65 28.60
N ILE A 73 15.09 16.77 27.70
CA ILE A 73 13.79 16.11 27.83
C ILE A 73 13.94 14.60 27.73
N TYR A 74 14.68 14.09 26.73
CA TYR A 74 14.93 12.65 26.60
C TYR A 74 15.67 12.10 27.83
N THR A 75 16.70 12.81 28.30
CA THR A 75 17.42 12.43 29.51
C THR A 75 16.53 12.44 30.75
N MET A 76 15.63 13.42 30.87
CA MET A 76 14.64 13.47 31.95
C MET A 76 13.68 12.29 31.90
N VAL A 77 13.17 11.92 30.72
CA VAL A 77 12.29 10.75 30.54
C VAL A 77 13.01 9.47 30.96
N ASP A 78 14.26 9.27 30.54
CA ASP A 78 15.07 8.10 30.91
C ASP A 78 15.24 7.97 32.43
N VAL A 79 15.62 9.07 33.09
CA VAL A 79 15.82 9.11 34.55
C VAL A 79 14.49 8.90 35.28
N LEU A 80 13.41 9.48 34.78
CA LEU A 80 12.06 9.36 35.35
C LEU A 80 11.56 7.92 35.30
N LEU A 81 11.67 7.25 34.15
CA LEU A 81 11.27 5.85 33.98
C LEU A 81 12.14 4.92 34.84
N HIS A 82 13.45 5.16 34.86
CA HIS A 82 14.36 4.43 35.74
C HIS A 82 13.95 4.57 37.22
N HIS A 83 13.68 5.79 37.69
CA HIS A 83 13.26 6.02 39.06
C HIS A 83 11.92 5.35 39.39
N LEU A 84 10.95 5.40 38.46
CA LEU A 84 9.68 4.71 38.60
C LEU A 84 9.89 3.20 38.79
N ASN A 85 10.75 2.58 37.98
CA ASN A 85 11.09 1.16 38.12
C ASN A 85 11.77 0.83 39.45
N VAL A 86 12.69 1.69 39.93
CA VAL A 86 13.33 1.52 41.24
C VAL A 86 12.31 1.60 42.39
N GLU A 87 11.38 2.55 42.35
CA GLU A 87 10.34 2.66 43.40
C GLU A 87 9.32 1.52 43.35
N LEU A 88 8.99 1.00 42.16
CA LEU A 88 8.19 -0.21 42.02
C LEU A 88 8.86 -1.42 42.68
N GLN A 89 10.16 -1.60 42.47
CA GLN A 89 10.94 -2.66 43.12
C GLN A 89 10.95 -2.52 44.65
N ARG A 90 10.79 -1.29 45.16
CA ARG A 90 10.63 -1.00 46.60
C ARG A 90 9.21 -1.24 47.13
N GLY A 91 8.31 -1.77 46.31
CA GLY A 91 6.95 -2.15 46.70
C GLY A 91 5.94 -1.00 46.71
N ARG A 92 6.25 0.13 46.09
CA ARG A 92 5.31 1.25 45.95
C ARG A 92 4.21 0.92 44.94
N SER A 93 3.01 1.48 45.15
CA SER A 93 1.90 1.35 44.21
C SER A 93 2.21 2.07 42.90
N LEU A 94 2.07 1.36 41.78
CA LEU A 94 2.26 1.93 40.46
C LEU A 94 1.35 3.11 40.16
N GLN A 95 0.07 3.02 40.56
CA GLN A 95 -0.91 4.07 40.33
C GLN A 95 -0.50 5.37 41.05
N GLU A 96 -0.03 5.26 42.29
CA GLU A 96 0.47 6.41 43.05
C GLU A 96 1.72 7.03 42.42
N LEU A 97 2.64 6.19 41.94
CA LEU A 97 3.86 6.65 41.26
C LEU A 97 3.52 7.40 39.96
N VAL A 98 2.68 6.82 39.10
CA VAL A 98 2.27 7.45 37.84
C VAL A 98 1.54 8.77 38.09
N LEU A 99 0.67 8.84 39.11
CA LEU A 99 0.00 10.09 39.48
C LEU A 99 0.99 11.16 39.92
N LYS A 100 1.99 10.82 40.73
CA LYS A 100 3.06 11.74 41.14
C LYS A 100 3.89 12.21 39.96
N VAL A 101 4.25 11.28 39.07
CA VAL A 101 4.95 11.60 37.82
C VAL A 101 4.15 12.60 37.00
N CYS A 102 2.86 12.35 36.78
CA CYS A 102 2.01 13.22 35.98
C CYS A 102 1.83 14.59 36.63
N ALA A 103 1.71 14.66 37.97
CA ALA A 103 1.64 15.92 38.71
C ALA A 103 2.94 16.74 38.56
N ASN A 104 4.11 16.10 38.64
CA ASN A 104 5.39 16.76 38.42
C ASN A 104 5.55 17.21 36.97
N LEU A 105 5.15 16.40 36.00
CA LEU A 105 5.18 16.79 34.59
C LEU A 105 4.25 17.98 34.35
N ALA A 106 3.03 17.97 34.89
CA ALA A 106 2.06 19.06 34.80
C ALA A 106 2.65 20.42 35.22
N PHE A 107 3.53 20.46 36.22
CA PHE A 107 4.25 21.68 36.59
C PHE A 107 5.11 22.23 35.45
N PHE A 108 5.84 21.37 34.74
CA PHE A 108 6.64 21.76 33.58
C PHE A 108 5.78 22.18 32.40
N ILE A 109 4.75 21.40 32.06
CA ILE A 109 4.02 21.60 30.79
C ILE A 109 2.85 22.58 30.93
N TRP A 110 2.13 22.59 32.06
CA TRP A 110 0.90 23.36 32.22
C TRP A 110 1.05 24.59 33.11
N THR A 111 1.71 24.45 34.27
CA THR A 111 1.78 25.53 35.26
C THR A 111 2.76 26.62 34.85
N HIS A 112 3.97 26.22 34.47
CA HIS A 112 5.03 27.16 34.07
C HIS A 112 5.36 27.10 32.58
N GLU A 113 4.81 26.13 31.84
CA GLU A 113 4.99 25.96 30.39
C GLU A 113 6.48 26.02 29.96
N LEU A 114 7.35 25.37 30.75
CA LEU A 114 8.80 25.36 30.64
C LEU A 114 9.34 24.39 29.58
N LEU A 115 8.57 23.37 29.22
CA LEU A 115 8.98 22.34 28.26
C LEU A 115 7.96 22.18 27.13
N PRO A 116 8.42 21.93 25.88
CA PRO A 116 7.55 21.60 24.76
C PRO A 116 6.89 20.23 24.95
N LEU A 117 5.55 20.23 24.96
CA LEU A 117 4.73 19.04 25.18
C LEU A 117 4.91 18.00 24.08
N ASP A 118 4.95 18.43 22.82
CA ASP A 118 5.13 17.59 21.64
C ASP A 118 6.43 16.78 21.74
N ILE A 119 7.54 17.41 22.12
CA ILE A 119 8.83 16.75 22.30
C ILE A 119 8.81 15.79 23.51
N LEU A 120 8.15 16.16 24.61
CA LEU A 120 7.99 15.28 25.77
C LEU A 120 7.20 14.01 25.41
N LEU A 121 6.10 14.15 24.66
CA LEU A 121 5.30 13.02 24.22
C LEU A 121 6.08 12.13 23.26
N LEU A 122 6.83 12.71 22.31
CA LEU A 122 7.73 11.97 21.42
C LEU A 122 8.79 11.18 22.23
N ALA A 123 9.45 11.84 23.17
CA ALA A 123 10.45 11.18 24.02
C ALA A 123 9.88 10.01 24.84
N LEU A 124 8.63 10.12 25.29
CA LEU A 124 7.95 9.03 26.00
C LEU A 124 7.57 7.87 25.07
N ILE A 125 7.07 8.14 23.85
CA ILE A 125 6.70 7.05 22.93
C ILE A 125 7.90 6.40 22.23
N ASP A 126 9.06 7.06 22.21
CA ASP A 126 10.34 6.47 21.79
C ASP A 126 10.95 5.55 22.87
N ARG A 127 10.27 5.40 24.02
CA ARG A 127 10.52 4.42 25.08
C ARG A 127 9.36 3.44 25.18
N ASP A 128 8.87 2.99 24.04
CA ASP A 128 7.79 2.01 23.93
C ASP A 128 8.18 0.61 24.48
N ASP A 129 9.47 0.40 24.78
CA ASP A 129 9.98 -0.74 25.53
C ASP A 129 9.63 -0.72 27.03
N ASP A 130 9.27 0.43 27.61
CA ASP A 130 8.76 0.55 28.98
C ASP A 130 7.23 0.79 29.00
N PRO A 131 6.43 -0.15 29.51
CA PRO A 131 4.96 -0.03 29.51
C PRO A 131 4.46 1.16 30.35
N ASN A 132 5.27 1.71 31.26
CA ASN A 132 4.90 2.87 32.05
C ASN A 132 5.02 4.17 31.25
N ALA A 133 5.85 4.23 30.21
CA ALA A 133 5.98 5.41 29.36
C ALA A 133 4.66 5.70 28.63
N LEU A 134 4.06 4.69 27.99
CA LEU A 134 2.75 4.83 27.34
C LEU A 134 1.62 5.12 28.33
N ARG A 135 1.69 4.58 29.56
CA ARG A 135 0.72 4.94 30.63
C ARG A 135 0.79 6.41 31.00
N ILE A 136 2.00 6.99 31.09
CA ILE A 136 2.19 8.42 31.33
C ILE A 136 1.63 9.23 30.17
N VAL A 137 1.91 8.84 28.92
CA VAL A 137 1.36 9.48 27.71
C VAL A 137 -0.17 9.53 27.76
N ILE A 138 -0.83 8.41 28.05
CA ILE A 138 -2.29 8.35 28.15
C ILE A 138 -2.82 9.30 29.22
N ASN A 139 -2.20 9.35 30.40
CA ASN A 139 -2.61 10.27 31.47
C ASN A 139 -2.47 11.75 31.07
N ILE A 140 -1.42 12.09 30.31
CA ILE A 140 -1.22 13.44 29.79
C ILE A 140 -2.30 13.77 28.73
N LEU A 141 -2.62 12.82 27.85
CA LEU A 141 -3.69 12.97 26.85
C LEU A 141 -5.08 13.09 27.51
N ASP A 142 -5.34 12.35 28.58
CA ASP A 142 -6.61 12.43 29.31
C ASP A 142 -6.74 13.68 30.19
N SER A 143 -5.69 14.52 30.27
CA SER A 143 -5.70 15.75 31.07
C SER A 143 -6.72 16.78 30.56
N LYS A 144 -7.43 17.43 31.49
CA LYS A 144 -8.44 18.44 31.17
C LYS A 144 -7.80 19.67 30.54
N GLU A 145 -6.59 20.00 30.96
CA GLU A 145 -5.78 21.12 30.47
C GLU A 145 -5.53 20.97 28.97
N LEU A 146 -5.10 19.79 28.51
CA LEU A 146 -4.85 19.55 27.10
C LEU A 146 -6.16 19.56 26.29
N GLN A 147 -7.19 18.87 26.77
CA GLN A 147 -8.49 18.84 26.09
C GLN A 147 -9.10 20.24 25.94
N GLN A 148 -8.92 21.12 26.93
CA GLN A 148 -9.35 22.52 26.85
C GLN A 148 -8.56 23.31 25.81
N ARG A 149 -7.23 23.13 25.73
CA ARG A 149 -6.39 23.78 24.69
C ARG A 149 -6.81 23.33 23.29
N VAL A 150 -7.03 22.03 23.07
CA VAL A 150 -7.51 21.49 21.79
C VAL A 150 -8.91 22.03 21.45
N LYS A 151 -9.82 22.07 22.42
CA LYS A 151 -11.14 22.68 22.23
C LYS A 151 -11.05 24.15 21.82
N LEU A 152 -10.17 24.92 22.46
CA LEU A 152 -9.96 26.32 22.13
C LEU A 152 -9.38 26.50 20.72
N TYR A 153 -8.43 25.65 20.33
CA TYR A 153 -7.90 25.61 18.97
C TYR A 153 -9.02 25.39 17.94
N LEU A 154 -9.85 24.37 18.15
CA LEU A 154 -10.98 24.04 17.28
C LEU A 154 -11.99 25.19 17.14
N MET A 155 -12.25 25.92 18.24
CA MET A 155 -13.17 27.07 18.22
C MET A 155 -12.61 28.29 17.48
N ASN A 156 -11.29 28.46 17.44
CA ASN A 156 -10.64 29.68 16.95
C ASN A 156 -10.02 29.55 15.55
N ARG A 157 -9.65 28.34 15.13
CA ARG A 157 -8.84 28.14 13.91
C ARG A 157 -9.59 28.42 12.61
N GLY A 158 -10.92 28.24 12.59
CA GLY A 158 -11.69 28.15 11.35
C GLY A 158 -11.54 26.77 10.69
N PRO A 159 -12.10 26.53 9.49
CA PRO A 159 -12.05 25.22 8.84
C PRO A 159 -10.61 24.80 8.46
N PRO A 160 -10.33 23.48 8.36
CA PRO A 160 -9.00 22.97 7.99
C PRO A 160 -8.57 23.41 6.58
N GLU A 161 -9.53 23.60 5.66
CA GLU A 161 -9.33 24.14 4.31
C GLU A 161 -9.09 25.66 4.33
N HIS A 162 -8.08 26.10 5.09
CA HIS A 162 -7.74 27.51 5.32
C HIS A 162 -7.46 28.30 4.03
N TRP A 163 -7.08 27.64 2.93
CA TRP A 163 -6.89 28.26 1.61
C TRP A 163 -8.21 28.71 0.95
N LEU A 164 -9.36 28.19 1.40
CA LEU A 164 -10.68 28.66 0.97
C LEU A 164 -11.09 29.96 1.69
N PHE A 165 -10.35 30.35 2.73
CA PHE A 165 -10.63 31.56 3.49
C PHE A 165 -10.01 32.79 2.82
N SER A 166 -10.85 33.74 2.40
CA SER A 166 -10.43 34.99 1.75
C SER A 166 -10.23 36.17 2.72
N GLY A 167 -10.48 35.96 4.03
CA GLY A 167 -10.32 36.99 5.06
C GLY A 167 -8.91 37.06 5.63
N THR A 168 -8.64 38.08 6.44
CA THR A 168 -7.39 38.19 7.20
C THR A 168 -7.36 37.16 8.33
N PHE A 169 -6.31 36.34 8.37
CA PHE A 169 -6.13 35.36 9.44
C PHE A 169 -5.88 36.07 10.78
N LYS A 170 -6.70 35.78 11.79
CA LYS A 170 -6.55 36.36 13.14
C LYS A 170 -5.38 35.66 13.84
N ARG A 171 -4.32 36.42 14.14
CA ARG A 171 -3.16 35.91 14.88
C ARG A 171 -3.53 35.70 16.35
N THR A 172 -3.19 34.54 16.88
CA THR A 172 -3.18 34.30 18.33
C THR A 172 -2.02 35.07 18.96
N GLU A 173 -2.18 35.54 20.20
CA GLU A 173 -1.06 36.12 20.96
C GLU A 173 0.09 35.10 21.07
N LEU A 174 1.33 35.57 20.87
CA LEU A 174 2.53 34.72 20.83
C LEU A 174 2.64 33.80 22.05
N HIS A 175 2.45 34.36 23.24
CA HIS A 175 2.49 33.62 24.50
C HIS A 175 1.41 32.53 24.57
N LYS A 176 0.17 32.84 24.18
CA LYS A 176 -0.93 31.86 24.14
C LYS A 176 -0.69 30.76 23.09
N ALA A 177 -0.06 31.11 21.98
CA ALA A 177 0.22 30.17 20.89
C ALA A 177 1.37 29.22 21.22
N LEU A 178 2.43 29.71 21.87
CA LEU A 178 3.69 28.96 22.03
C LEU A 178 4.04 28.59 23.47
N GLY A 179 3.36 29.15 24.45
CA GLY A 179 3.68 29.03 25.87
C GLY A 179 5.00 29.70 26.25
N ASN A 180 5.33 29.67 27.55
CA ASN A 180 6.52 30.35 28.08
C ASN A 180 7.84 29.86 27.46
N HIS A 181 8.04 28.57 27.29
CA HIS A 181 9.30 28.02 26.76
C HIS A 181 9.69 28.53 25.35
N LEU A 182 8.76 29.11 24.58
CA LEU A 182 9.00 29.53 23.20
C LEU A 182 8.61 30.97 22.89
N SER A 183 7.94 31.66 23.82
CA SER A 183 7.53 33.07 23.64
C SER A 183 8.56 34.09 24.12
N TRP A 184 9.68 33.67 24.74
CA TRP A 184 10.61 34.55 25.46
C TRP A 184 11.80 35.04 24.63
N LYS A 185 12.10 34.42 23.49
CA LYS A 185 13.07 34.95 22.51
C LYS A 185 12.32 35.83 21.51
N ASP A 186 12.96 36.90 21.01
CA ASP A 186 12.48 37.70 19.89
C ASP A 186 12.31 36.80 18.66
N ARG A 187 11.13 36.18 18.56
CA ARG A 187 10.81 35.20 17.53
C ARG A 187 9.97 35.85 16.46
N TYR A 188 10.15 35.34 15.24
CA TYR A 188 9.36 35.72 14.08
C TYR A 188 7.86 35.60 14.35
N PRO A 189 7.02 36.43 13.70
CA PRO A 189 5.58 36.43 13.94
C PRO A 189 4.95 35.04 13.73
N THR A 190 4.22 34.57 14.73
CA THR A 190 3.43 33.33 14.65
C THR A 190 2.14 33.55 13.88
N PHE A 191 2.02 32.89 12.73
CA PHE A 191 0.79 32.92 11.92
C PHE A 191 -0.09 31.71 12.19
N PHE A 192 0.52 30.52 12.17
CA PHE A 192 -0.20 29.25 12.20
C PHE A 192 0.19 28.34 13.35
N ASP A 193 1.29 28.67 14.02
CA ASP A 193 1.86 27.89 15.12
C ASP A 193 0.97 27.98 16.36
N ASP A 194 0.78 26.85 17.02
CA ASP A 194 -0.07 26.66 18.20
C ASP A 194 0.34 25.37 18.92
N ILE A 195 0.40 25.37 20.26
CA ILE A 195 0.73 24.18 21.07
C ILE A 195 -0.16 23.00 20.68
N ALA A 196 -1.46 23.22 20.46
CA ALA A 196 -2.34 22.16 20.02
C ALA A 196 -1.94 21.68 18.62
N ALA A 197 -1.75 22.59 17.65
CA ALA A 197 -1.43 22.23 16.26
C ALA A 197 -0.16 21.35 16.14
N ARG A 198 0.82 21.55 17.02
CA ARG A 198 2.05 20.72 17.06
C ARG A 198 1.80 19.27 17.45
N LEU A 199 0.65 18.96 18.06
CA LEU A 199 0.25 17.60 18.39
C LEU A 199 -0.42 16.87 17.21
N LEU A 200 -0.79 17.58 16.13
CA LEU A 200 -1.38 16.97 14.94
C LEU A 200 -0.53 15.83 14.35
N PRO A 201 0.81 15.96 14.21
CA PRO A 201 1.66 14.83 13.80
C PRO A 201 1.97 13.84 14.93
N VAL A 202 1.89 14.25 16.20
CA VAL A 202 2.29 13.42 17.35
C VAL A 202 1.20 12.42 17.73
N ILE A 203 -0.07 12.83 17.75
CA ILE A 203 -1.20 11.95 18.11
C ILE A 203 -1.29 10.70 17.20
N PRO A 204 -1.18 10.80 15.87
CA PRO A 204 -1.07 9.63 14.99
C PRO A 204 0.03 8.65 15.42
N LEU A 205 1.24 9.14 15.73
CA LEU A 205 2.35 8.30 16.18
C LEU A 205 2.07 7.61 17.51
N ILE A 206 1.44 8.32 18.46
CA ILE A 206 0.99 7.74 19.72
C ILE A 206 0.01 6.59 19.45
N ILE A 207 -0.93 6.76 18.51
CA ILE A 207 -1.90 5.72 18.16
C ILE A 207 -1.21 4.48 17.60
N TYR A 208 -0.22 4.64 16.70
CA TYR A 208 0.61 3.53 16.23
C TYR A 208 1.27 2.78 17.40
N ARG A 209 1.96 3.51 18.27
CA ARG A 209 2.70 2.93 19.41
C ARG A 209 1.79 2.23 20.41
N LEU A 210 0.59 2.75 20.64
CA LEU A 210 -0.42 2.09 21.46
C LEU A 210 -0.87 0.76 20.85
N ILE A 211 -1.09 0.69 19.54
CA ILE A 211 -1.51 -0.55 18.87
C ILE A 211 -0.36 -1.56 18.83
N GLU A 212 0.87 -1.14 18.55
CA GLU A 212 2.08 -1.99 18.58
C GLU A 212 2.31 -2.64 19.96
N ASN A 213 1.83 -1.99 21.03
CA ASN A 213 1.93 -2.46 22.41
C ASN A 213 0.63 -3.06 22.95
N ASP A 214 -0.25 -3.54 22.07
CA ASP A 214 -1.54 -4.18 22.41
C ASP A 214 -2.49 -3.32 23.28
N ALA A 215 -2.27 -2.00 23.34
CA ALA A 215 -3.08 -1.05 24.11
C ALA A 215 -4.28 -0.53 23.30
N ILE A 216 -5.04 -1.45 22.69
CA ILE A 216 -6.16 -1.15 21.78
C ILE A 216 -7.24 -0.27 22.43
N ASP A 217 -7.62 -0.55 23.67
CA ASP A 217 -8.62 0.25 24.38
C ASP A 217 -8.16 1.70 24.61
N ALA A 218 -6.84 1.91 24.80
CA ALA A 218 -6.29 3.25 24.93
C ALA A 218 -6.29 3.97 23.58
N ALA A 219 -5.94 3.29 22.49
CA ALA A 219 -6.01 3.84 21.14
C ALA A 219 -7.46 4.27 20.77
N ASP A 220 -8.47 3.44 21.08
CA ASP A 220 -9.88 3.79 20.87
C ASP A 220 -10.28 5.05 21.66
N ARG A 221 -9.88 5.16 22.93
CA ARG A 221 -10.16 6.34 23.75
C ARG A 221 -9.50 7.61 23.22
N VAL A 222 -8.21 7.53 22.86
CA VAL A 222 -7.48 8.66 22.28
C VAL A 222 -8.16 9.13 20.99
N LEU A 223 -8.44 8.22 20.07
CA LEU A 223 -9.16 8.57 18.85
C LEU A 223 -10.57 9.13 19.13
N GLN A 224 -11.28 8.60 20.13
CA GLN A 224 -12.60 9.12 20.51
C GLN A 224 -12.54 10.57 20.97
N VAL A 225 -11.50 10.95 21.69
CA VAL A 225 -11.30 12.33 22.19
C VAL A 225 -10.81 13.26 21.08
N TYR A 226 -9.93 12.78 20.20
CA TYR A 226 -9.18 13.63 19.27
C TYR A 226 -9.58 13.49 17.79
N SER A 227 -10.57 12.69 17.41
CA SER A 227 -10.94 12.49 15.99
C SER A 227 -11.23 13.80 15.25
N THR A 228 -12.03 14.70 15.85
CA THR A 228 -12.35 16.01 15.26
C THR A 228 -11.12 16.91 15.18
N PHE A 229 -10.18 16.75 16.10
CA PHE A 229 -8.92 17.48 16.05
C PHE A 229 -8.04 17.00 14.90
N LEU A 230 -8.01 15.70 14.63
CA LEU A 230 -7.28 15.10 13.52
C LEU A 230 -7.85 15.46 12.13
N HIS A 231 -9.04 16.08 12.03
CA HIS A 231 -9.51 16.69 10.77
C HIS A 231 -8.61 17.84 10.28
N TYR A 232 -7.80 18.41 11.18
CA TYR A 232 -6.80 19.43 10.86
C TYR A 232 -5.43 18.84 10.53
N TYR A 233 -5.25 17.53 10.66
CA TYR A 233 -3.99 16.89 10.34
C TYR A 233 -3.85 16.85 8.81
N PRO A 234 -2.78 17.43 8.22
CA PRO A 234 -2.66 17.52 6.77
C PRO A 234 -2.55 16.18 6.05
N LEU A 235 -2.23 15.10 6.78
CA LEU A 235 -2.08 13.74 6.26
C LEU A 235 -3.11 12.79 6.86
N ASN A 236 -4.32 13.26 7.17
CA ASN A 236 -5.35 12.44 7.83
C ASN A 236 -5.85 11.28 6.96
N PHE A 237 -5.87 11.44 5.64
CA PHE A 237 -6.27 10.40 4.70
C PHE A 237 -5.20 9.31 4.61
N THR A 238 -3.96 9.73 4.38
CA THR A 238 -2.76 8.89 4.41
C THR A 238 -2.65 8.15 5.74
N PHE A 239 -2.88 8.83 6.87
CA PHE A 239 -2.88 8.20 8.19
C PHE A 239 -3.88 7.05 8.29
N VAL A 240 -5.13 7.27 7.88
CA VAL A 240 -6.19 6.25 7.93
C VAL A 240 -5.88 5.08 6.99
N ARG A 241 -5.40 5.35 5.78
CA ARG A 241 -4.97 4.31 4.85
C ARG A 241 -3.83 3.47 5.45
N ASP A 242 -2.77 4.12 5.92
CA ASP A 242 -1.55 3.45 6.34
C ASP A 242 -1.75 2.66 7.63
N ILE A 243 -2.53 3.16 8.59
CA ILE A 243 -2.78 2.44 9.83
C ILE A 243 -3.63 1.18 9.61
N LEU A 244 -4.62 1.26 8.71
CA LEU A 244 -5.43 0.10 8.32
C LEU A 244 -4.60 -0.93 7.54
N ALA A 245 -3.66 -0.48 6.71
CA ALA A 245 -2.78 -1.34 5.94
C ALA A 245 -1.72 -2.03 6.82
N TYR A 246 -1.05 -1.27 7.68
CA TYR A 246 0.03 -1.76 8.54
C TYR A 246 -0.46 -2.78 9.57
N PHE A 247 -1.64 -2.55 10.16
CA PHE A 247 -2.25 -3.47 11.13
C PHE A 247 -3.38 -4.33 10.54
N TYR A 248 -3.40 -4.51 9.21
CA TYR A 248 -4.45 -5.31 8.55
C TYR A 248 -4.58 -6.70 9.20
N GLY A 249 -5.81 -7.12 9.50
CA GLY A 249 -6.11 -8.39 10.17
C GLY A 249 -5.92 -8.41 11.69
N HIS A 250 -5.32 -7.37 12.28
CA HIS A 250 -5.03 -7.30 13.72
C HIS A 250 -5.89 -6.28 14.46
N LEU A 251 -6.58 -5.38 13.75
CA LEU A 251 -7.43 -4.35 14.33
C LEU A 251 -8.83 -4.89 14.67
N PRO A 252 -9.35 -4.65 15.89
CA PRO A 252 -10.75 -4.91 16.19
C PRO A 252 -11.70 -4.02 15.37
N GLY A 253 -12.84 -4.56 14.94
CA GLY A 253 -13.81 -3.80 14.11
C GLY A 253 -14.28 -2.47 14.72
N LYS A 254 -14.43 -2.41 16.06
CA LYS A 254 -14.74 -1.16 16.76
C LYS A 254 -13.66 -0.09 16.54
N LEU A 255 -12.39 -0.48 16.59
CA LEU A 255 -11.26 0.42 16.37
C LEU A 255 -11.17 0.85 14.90
N ILE A 256 -11.45 -0.04 13.95
CA ILE A 256 -11.54 0.30 12.51
C ILE A 256 -12.56 1.41 12.29
N LEU A 257 -13.78 1.27 12.83
CA LEU A 257 -14.82 2.31 12.75
C LEU A 257 -14.35 3.63 13.37
N ARG A 258 -13.60 3.55 14.48
CA ARG A 258 -13.05 4.72 15.16
C ARG A 258 -12.01 5.44 14.30
N ILE A 259 -11.12 4.69 13.66
CA ILE A 259 -10.11 5.21 12.73
C ILE A 259 -10.79 5.90 11.53
N LEU A 260 -11.84 5.29 10.95
CA LEU A 260 -12.57 5.89 9.83
C LEU A 260 -13.18 7.26 10.16
N ASN A 261 -13.57 7.52 11.42
CA ASN A 261 -14.11 8.81 11.84
C ASN A 261 -13.07 9.95 11.87
N VAL A 262 -11.79 9.63 11.71
CA VAL A 262 -10.74 10.64 11.46
C VAL A 262 -10.89 11.25 10.06
N LEU A 263 -11.58 10.56 9.15
CA LEU A 263 -12.08 11.15 7.93
C LEU A 263 -13.43 11.82 8.21
N ASP A 264 -13.69 12.96 7.57
CA ASP A 264 -15.05 13.48 7.48
C ASP A 264 -15.83 12.60 6.50
N VAL A 265 -16.29 11.43 6.96
CA VAL A 265 -16.92 10.37 6.15
C VAL A 265 -18.02 10.89 5.22
N LYS A 266 -18.69 11.99 5.59
CA LYS A 266 -19.73 12.63 4.76
C LYS A 266 -19.19 13.33 3.51
N LYS A 267 -17.92 13.73 3.51
CA LYS A 267 -17.23 14.38 2.39
C LYS A 267 -16.47 13.38 1.50
N ILE A 268 -16.24 12.16 1.99
CA ILE A 268 -15.47 11.13 1.27
C ILE A 268 -16.41 10.29 0.41
N PRO A 269 -16.05 9.98 -0.86
CA PRO A 269 -16.90 9.25 -1.79
C PRO A 269 -16.90 7.73 -1.52
N PHE A 270 -17.26 7.32 -0.31
CA PHE A 270 -17.47 5.91 0.03
C PHE A 270 -18.66 5.32 -0.76
N SER A 271 -18.58 4.03 -1.08
CA SER A 271 -19.68 3.27 -1.68
C SER A 271 -20.94 3.36 -0.79
N GLU A 272 -22.11 3.60 -1.40
CA GLU A 272 -23.36 3.82 -0.65
C GLU A 272 -23.72 2.67 0.31
N SER A 273 -23.38 1.43 -0.04
CA SER A 273 -23.61 0.24 0.79
C SER A 273 -22.49 -0.03 1.80
N PHE A 274 -21.34 0.63 1.73
CA PHE A 274 -20.19 0.40 2.63
C PHE A 274 -20.57 0.46 4.13
N PRO A 275 -21.35 1.45 4.61
CA PRO A 275 -21.76 1.50 6.02
C PRO A 275 -22.52 0.27 6.52
N GLN A 276 -23.20 -0.46 5.63
CA GLN A 276 -23.98 -1.66 5.97
C GLN A 276 -23.07 -2.87 6.25
N HIS A 277 -21.89 -2.90 5.62
CA HIS A 277 -20.92 -3.99 5.74
C HIS A 277 -19.99 -3.84 6.95
N ILE A 278 -19.82 -2.62 7.48
CA ILE A 278 -18.94 -2.33 8.63
C ILE A 278 -19.68 -2.25 9.98
N ASN A 279 -20.97 -1.85 9.99
CA ASN A 279 -21.72 -1.58 11.24
C ASN A 279 -22.72 -2.67 11.64
N SER A 280 -22.90 -3.72 10.85
CA SER A 280 -23.95 -4.72 11.08
C SER A 280 -23.48 -5.89 11.95
N SER A 281 -24.39 -6.49 12.71
CA SER A 281 -24.17 -7.77 13.42
C SER A 281 -23.80 -8.92 12.48
N ASN A 282 -24.01 -8.73 11.16
CA ASN A 282 -23.67 -9.65 10.06
C ASN A 282 -22.36 -9.25 9.33
N ALA A 283 -21.55 -8.35 9.91
CA ALA A 283 -20.28 -7.89 9.38
C ALA A 283 -19.33 -9.02 8.90
N SER A 284 -19.40 -10.20 9.49
CA SER A 284 -18.59 -11.36 9.07
C SER A 284 -18.93 -11.94 7.68
N ILE A 285 -20.01 -11.50 7.03
CA ILE A 285 -20.40 -11.95 5.70
C ILE A 285 -19.72 -11.09 4.65
N CYS A 286 -18.96 -11.75 3.75
CA CYS A 286 -18.33 -11.09 2.60
C CYS A 286 -19.38 -10.32 1.77
N PRO A 287 -19.12 -9.06 1.41
CA PRO A 287 -19.99 -8.32 0.51
C PRO A 287 -20.28 -9.11 -0.79
N PRO A 288 -21.45 -8.92 -1.40
CA PRO A 288 -21.78 -9.59 -2.65
C PRO A 288 -20.86 -9.15 -3.79
N LEU A 289 -20.74 -9.95 -4.84
CA LEU A 289 -19.90 -9.63 -6.01
C LEU A 289 -20.26 -8.26 -6.64
N ASP A 290 -21.54 -7.88 -6.62
CA ASP A 290 -22.00 -6.58 -7.13
C ASP A 290 -21.38 -5.38 -6.39
N TYR A 291 -21.04 -5.53 -5.11
CA TYR A 291 -20.35 -4.50 -4.34
C TYR A 291 -18.94 -4.26 -4.90
N PHE A 292 -18.15 -5.32 -5.03
CA PHE A 292 -16.79 -5.24 -5.58
C PHE A 292 -16.79 -4.80 -7.05
N ALA A 293 -17.77 -5.25 -7.84
CA ALA A 293 -17.90 -4.84 -9.23
C ALA A 293 -18.25 -3.34 -9.37
N THR A 294 -19.09 -2.81 -8.48
CA THR A 294 -19.39 -1.37 -8.41
C THR A 294 -18.14 -0.56 -8.04
N LEU A 295 -17.36 -1.05 -7.06
CA LEU A 295 -16.10 -0.44 -6.67
C LEU A 295 -15.11 -0.36 -7.85
N LEU A 296 -14.92 -1.47 -8.57
CA LEU A 296 -14.07 -1.53 -9.77
C LEU A 296 -14.57 -0.59 -10.89
N LEU A 297 -15.88 -0.51 -11.10
CA LEU A 297 -16.45 0.42 -12.08
C LEU A 297 -16.20 1.88 -11.71
N GLY A 298 -16.26 2.22 -10.42
CA GLY A 298 -15.87 3.53 -9.90
C GLY A 298 -14.42 3.88 -10.26
N LEU A 299 -13.49 2.93 -10.11
CA LEU A 299 -12.09 3.11 -10.52
C LEU A 299 -11.96 3.29 -12.03
N VAL A 300 -12.64 2.48 -12.84
CA VAL A 300 -12.59 2.61 -14.31
C VAL A 300 -13.07 3.99 -14.77
N ASN A 301 -14.13 4.52 -14.16
CA ASN A 301 -14.72 5.78 -14.58
C ASN A 301 -13.94 7.03 -14.15
N HIS A 302 -13.15 6.94 -13.08
CA HIS A 302 -12.56 8.12 -12.43
C HIS A 302 -11.05 8.05 -12.18
N VAL A 303 -10.45 6.86 -12.28
CA VAL A 303 -9.02 6.62 -12.01
C VAL A 303 -8.28 6.20 -13.27
N ILE A 304 -8.86 5.30 -14.06
CA ILE A 304 -8.23 4.83 -15.30
C ILE A 304 -8.43 5.88 -16.41
N PRO A 305 -7.37 6.31 -17.12
CA PRO A 305 -7.50 7.23 -18.24
C PRO A 305 -8.45 6.66 -19.30
N PRO A 306 -9.38 7.47 -19.84
CA PRO A 306 -10.32 7.00 -20.84
C PRO A 306 -9.58 6.63 -22.13
N LEU A 307 -10.02 5.54 -22.78
CA LEU A 307 -9.55 5.18 -24.11
C LEU A 307 -10.01 6.27 -25.09
N ASN A 308 -9.09 6.88 -25.84
CA ASN A 308 -9.41 7.93 -26.81
C ASN A 308 -10.53 7.48 -27.76
N ASN A 309 -11.69 8.14 -27.68
CA ASN A 309 -12.64 8.12 -28.79
C ASN A 309 -12.03 8.93 -29.94
N SER A 310 -11.43 8.24 -30.91
CA SER A 310 -11.22 8.82 -32.23
C SER A 310 -12.59 9.15 -32.84
N LYS A 311 -13.11 10.34 -32.55
CA LYS A 311 -14.13 10.93 -33.41
C LYS A 311 -13.46 11.21 -34.74
N ASN A 312 -13.73 10.35 -35.72
CA ASN A 312 -13.49 10.64 -37.13
C ASN A 312 -14.00 12.05 -37.45
N GLY A 313 -13.17 12.77 -38.21
CA GLY A 313 -13.26 14.21 -38.34
C GLY A 313 -14.52 14.73 -39.00
N GLN A 314 -14.87 15.96 -38.63
CA GLN A 314 -15.17 17.01 -39.59
C GLN A 314 -14.84 18.36 -38.93
N ALA A 315 -13.90 19.06 -39.52
CA ALA A 315 -13.74 20.49 -39.32
C ALA A 315 -15.05 21.17 -39.78
N GLY A 316 -15.63 22.02 -38.95
CA GLY A 316 -16.86 22.73 -39.25
C GLY A 316 -17.15 23.79 -38.20
N GLU A 317 -16.94 25.03 -38.59
CA GLU A 317 -17.16 26.26 -37.83
C GLU A 317 -18.64 26.45 -37.40
N THR A 318 -18.81 27.09 -36.23
CA THR A 318 -19.95 27.93 -35.77
C THR A 318 -21.40 27.57 -36.13
N LEU A 319 -22.26 27.44 -35.10
CA LEU A 319 -23.37 28.39 -34.83
C LEU A 319 -24.13 28.07 -33.52
N ASN A 320 -24.40 29.12 -32.75
CA ASN A 320 -25.15 29.16 -31.50
C ASN A 320 -26.63 28.80 -31.67
N CYS A 321 -27.23 28.17 -30.65
CA CYS A 321 -28.55 28.60 -30.16
C CYS A 321 -28.72 28.26 -28.66
N PRO A 322 -29.16 29.21 -27.81
CA PRO A 322 -29.30 29.03 -26.36
C PRO A 322 -30.70 28.51 -25.98
N VAL A 323 -30.89 28.24 -24.68
CA VAL A 323 -32.14 27.97 -23.92
C VAL A 323 -32.31 26.52 -23.45
N ARG A 324 -31.66 26.18 -22.31
CA ARG A 324 -32.28 25.72 -21.04
C ARG A 324 -31.17 25.52 -19.98
N PRO A 325 -31.27 26.06 -18.74
CA PRO A 325 -30.19 25.93 -17.77
C PRO A 325 -30.15 24.51 -17.16
N PRO A 326 -28.99 23.85 -17.08
CA PRO A 326 -28.81 22.66 -16.24
C PRO A 326 -28.64 23.06 -14.76
N PRO A 327 -28.99 22.18 -13.80
CA PRO A 327 -28.83 22.44 -12.38
C PRO A 327 -27.36 22.62 -12.02
N HIS A 328 -27.09 23.63 -11.19
CA HIS A 328 -25.78 23.95 -10.64
C HIS A 328 -25.15 22.73 -9.94
N ASN A 329 -24.17 22.11 -10.58
CA ASN A 329 -23.03 21.49 -9.91
C ASN A 329 -21.79 21.78 -10.78
N LYS A 330 -21.08 22.86 -10.43
CA LYS A 330 -19.85 23.27 -11.10
C LYS A 330 -18.73 22.30 -10.71
N ALA A 331 -18.47 21.29 -11.54
CA ALA A 331 -17.12 20.79 -11.75
C ALA A 331 -16.52 21.60 -12.91
N GLN A 332 -16.13 22.84 -12.62
CA GLN A 332 -15.34 23.65 -13.54
C GLN A 332 -13.88 23.21 -13.38
N GLY A 333 -13.25 22.79 -14.48
CA GLY A 333 -11.84 22.41 -14.51
C GLY A 333 -10.97 23.50 -13.88
N GLU A 334 -10.28 23.15 -12.80
CA GLU A 334 -9.32 24.04 -12.18
C GLU A 334 -8.01 23.97 -12.96
N GLY A 335 -7.68 25.07 -13.63
CA GLY A 335 -6.32 25.34 -14.08
C GLY A 335 -5.36 25.28 -12.90
N GLN A 336 -4.15 24.79 -13.18
CA GLN A 336 -3.02 24.69 -12.25
C GLN A 336 -2.90 25.94 -11.37
N LYS A 337 -3.29 25.83 -10.08
CA LYS A 337 -2.82 26.77 -9.05
C LYS A 337 -1.63 26.13 -8.33
N PRO A 338 -0.50 26.82 -8.20
CA PRO A 338 0.76 26.22 -7.74
C PRO A 338 0.83 25.83 -6.25
N PHE A 339 -0.23 26.02 -5.45
CA PHE A 339 -0.25 25.71 -4.01
C PHE A 339 -0.94 24.37 -3.64
N TYR A 340 -1.38 23.56 -4.62
CA TYR A 340 -2.02 22.25 -4.40
C TYR A 340 -1.05 21.12 -3.97
N GLN A 341 0.21 21.40 -3.65
CA GLN A 341 1.20 20.36 -3.28
C GLN A 341 1.01 19.75 -1.87
N ILE A 342 0.03 20.20 -1.08
CA ILE A 342 -0.30 19.64 0.25
C ILE A 342 -1.81 19.40 0.35
N GLN A 343 -2.38 18.68 -0.62
CA GLN A 343 -3.68 18.05 -0.44
C GLN A 343 -3.45 16.56 -0.23
N ASP A 344 -4.08 16.01 0.81
CA ASP A 344 -4.11 14.59 1.09
C ASP A 344 -5.57 14.12 0.98
N PRO A 345 -5.96 13.41 -0.08
CA PRO A 345 -5.17 13.06 -1.28
C PRO A 345 -4.99 14.23 -2.27
N GLY A 346 -3.92 14.19 -3.07
CA GLY A 346 -3.49 15.33 -3.90
C GLY A 346 -4.31 15.57 -5.17
N THR A 347 -5.10 14.59 -5.59
CA THR A 347 -5.98 14.67 -6.76
C THR A 347 -7.28 13.92 -6.51
N ASN A 348 -8.34 14.25 -7.25
CA ASN A 348 -9.61 13.51 -7.17
C ASN A 348 -9.45 12.02 -7.54
N THR A 349 -8.57 11.72 -8.50
CA THR A 349 -8.25 10.33 -8.88
C THR A 349 -7.59 9.57 -7.73
N GLN A 350 -6.63 10.19 -7.04
CA GLN A 350 -5.99 9.61 -5.86
C GLN A 350 -7.00 9.43 -4.72
N LEU A 351 -7.89 10.42 -4.50
CA LEU A 351 -8.96 10.32 -3.51
C LEU A 351 -9.84 9.09 -3.74
N ILE A 352 -10.29 8.86 -4.98
CA ILE A 352 -11.16 7.73 -5.29
C ILE A 352 -10.41 6.40 -5.14
N LEU A 353 -9.16 6.31 -5.61
CA LEU A 353 -8.34 5.11 -5.46
C LEU A 353 -8.10 4.76 -3.98
N GLU A 354 -7.65 5.73 -3.19
CA GLU A 354 -7.34 5.48 -1.79
C GLU A 354 -8.61 5.27 -0.94
N THR A 355 -9.75 5.87 -1.31
CA THR A 355 -11.05 5.54 -0.69
C THR A 355 -11.39 4.07 -0.91
N ALA A 356 -11.21 3.56 -2.14
CA ALA A 356 -11.45 2.15 -2.43
C ALA A 356 -10.51 1.22 -1.64
N VAL A 357 -9.25 1.62 -1.45
CA VAL A 357 -8.29 0.89 -0.60
C VAL A 357 -8.75 0.87 0.85
N ILE A 358 -9.13 2.03 1.41
CA ILE A 358 -9.63 2.14 2.78
C ILE A 358 -10.90 1.30 2.97
N GLU A 359 -11.81 1.28 2.00
CA GLU A 359 -13.00 0.41 2.06
C GLU A 359 -12.59 -1.05 2.22
N LEU A 360 -11.75 -1.56 1.31
CA LEU A 360 -11.32 -2.97 1.34
C LEU A 360 -10.59 -3.33 2.64
N LEU A 361 -9.71 -2.46 3.13
CA LEU A 361 -8.97 -2.69 4.38
C LEU A 361 -9.86 -2.63 5.62
N SER A 362 -11.00 -1.94 5.54
CA SER A 362 -11.95 -1.80 6.64
C SER A 362 -12.99 -2.92 6.71
N LEU A 363 -13.11 -3.73 5.65
CA LEU A 363 -14.08 -4.80 5.63
C LEU A 363 -13.72 -5.89 6.67
N PRO A 364 -14.68 -6.36 7.48
CA PRO A 364 -14.47 -7.41 8.47
C PRO A 364 -14.44 -8.83 7.85
N VAL A 365 -13.71 -8.98 6.75
CA VAL A 365 -13.49 -10.25 6.04
C VAL A 365 -12.03 -10.44 5.66
N THR A 366 -11.67 -11.69 5.33
CA THR A 366 -10.29 -12.06 5.02
C THR A 366 -9.86 -11.55 3.63
N ALA A 367 -8.55 -11.32 3.47
CA ALA A 367 -7.95 -11.01 2.17
C ALA A 367 -8.29 -12.08 1.12
N THR A 368 -8.32 -13.36 1.50
CA THR A 368 -8.70 -14.47 0.61
C THR A 368 -10.09 -14.29 0.02
N GLN A 369 -11.07 -13.90 0.85
CA GLN A 369 -12.44 -13.68 0.39
C GLN A 369 -12.55 -12.47 -0.55
N ILE A 370 -11.87 -11.37 -0.22
CA ILE A 370 -11.85 -10.16 -1.07
C ILE A 370 -11.20 -10.46 -2.42
N VAL A 371 -10.02 -11.07 -2.40
CA VAL A 371 -9.28 -11.43 -3.62
C VAL A 371 -10.05 -12.44 -4.46
N SER A 372 -10.64 -13.47 -3.84
CA SER A 372 -11.47 -14.42 -4.58
C SER A 372 -12.66 -13.74 -5.26
N SER A 373 -13.36 -12.82 -4.59
CA SER A 373 -14.44 -12.05 -5.21
C SER A 373 -13.97 -11.20 -6.40
N LEU A 374 -12.84 -10.51 -6.26
CA LEU A 374 -12.25 -9.69 -7.33
C LEU A 374 -11.80 -10.55 -8.52
N VAL A 375 -11.14 -11.68 -8.27
CA VAL A 375 -10.72 -12.62 -9.32
C VAL A 375 -11.92 -13.29 -9.97
N GLN A 376 -12.96 -13.65 -9.21
CA GLN A 376 -14.21 -14.19 -9.76
C GLN A 376 -14.88 -13.22 -10.71
N ILE A 377 -14.93 -11.92 -10.38
CA ILE A 377 -15.40 -10.90 -11.31
C ILE A 377 -14.57 -10.96 -12.58
N VAL A 378 -13.24 -10.80 -12.48
CA VAL A 378 -12.32 -10.79 -13.63
C VAL A 378 -12.46 -12.03 -14.53
N VAL A 379 -12.58 -13.22 -13.95
CA VAL A 379 -12.73 -14.48 -14.69
C VAL A 379 -14.05 -14.55 -15.44
N HIS A 380 -15.12 -13.99 -14.89
CA HIS A 380 -16.47 -14.06 -15.46
C HIS A 380 -16.90 -12.79 -16.22
N ILE A 381 -16.00 -11.82 -16.40
CA ILE A 381 -16.24 -10.72 -17.34
C ILE A 381 -16.27 -11.33 -18.75
N GLN A 382 -17.46 -11.73 -19.20
CA GLN A 382 -17.66 -12.15 -20.57
C GLN A 382 -17.75 -10.90 -21.47
N PRO A 383 -17.04 -10.88 -22.61
CA PRO A 383 -17.28 -9.95 -23.70
C PRO A 383 -18.52 -10.38 -24.51
N THR A 384 -19.68 -10.61 -23.88
CA THR A 384 -20.90 -11.06 -24.61
C THR A 384 -21.93 -9.95 -24.73
N LEU A 385 -21.87 -9.23 -25.86
CA LEU A 385 -23.03 -8.54 -26.44
C LEU A 385 -22.86 -8.34 -27.95
N VAL A 386 -22.84 -9.44 -28.70
CA VAL A 386 -23.20 -9.43 -30.13
C VAL A 386 -24.16 -10.58 -30.39
N GLN A 387 -25.42 -10.39 -30.02
CA GLN A 387 -26.58 -10.93 -30.73
C GLN A 387 -27.83 -10.24 -30.20
N SER A 388 -27.97 -8.96 -30.53
CA SER A 388 -29.28 -8.31 -30.46
C SER A 388 -29.48 -7.42 -31.67
N SER A 389 -30.57 -7.72 -32.39
CA SER A 389 -31.24 -6.96 -33.46
C SER A 389 -30.54 -6.82 -34.81
N SER A 390 -30.74 -7.81 -35.68
CA SER A 390 -31.07 -7.57 -37.09
C SER A 390 -32.05 -8.65 -37.52
N GLY A 391 -33.34 -8.32 -37.49
CA GLY A 391 -34.35 -9.13 -38.17
C GLY A 391 -34.16 -9.02 -39.68
N LEU A 392 -34.48 -10.14 -40.36
CA LEU A 392 -34.56 -10.41 -41.81
C LEU A 392 -33.39 -11.23 -42.40
N HIS A 393 -33.65 -12.53 -42.56
CA HIS A 393 -32.99 -13.50 -43.45
C HIS A 393 -33.09 -13.07 -44.94
N PRO A 394 -32.32 -13.63 -45.93
CA PRO A 394 -31.86 -15.02 -45.97
C PRO A 394 -30.44 -15.33 -46.54
N THR A 395 -29.97 -16.54 -46.19
CA THR A 395 -29.04 -17.43 -46.92
C THR A 395 -27.71 -16.90 -47.46
N THR A 396 -26.62 -17.16 -46.72
CA THR A 396 -25.30 -17.46 -47.28
C THR A 396 -24.55 -18.44 -46.37
N VAL A 397 -23.96 -19.45 -46.98
CA VAL A 397 -23.24 -20.56 -46.37
C VAL A 397 -21.94 -20.01 -45.76
N GLY A 398 -21.89 -19.88 -44.44
CA GLY A 398 -20.70 -19.47 -43.69
C GLY A 398 -19.88 -20.68 -43.26
N GLN A 399 -18.61 -20.69 -43.65
CA GLN A 399 -17.60 -21.68 -43.25
C GLN A 399 -17.51 -21.77 -41.72
N SER A 400 -17.79 -22.96 -41.18
CA SER A 400 -17.58 -23.31 -39.79
C SER A 400 -16.07 -23.38 -39.50
N SER A 401 -15.56 -22.52 -38.62
CA SER A 401 -14.24 -22.74 -38.03
C SER A 401 -14.31 -23.90 -37.04
N VAL A 402 -13.39 -24.85 -37.18
CA VAL A 402 -13.28 -26.06 -36.35
C VAL A 402 -12.37 -25.74 -35.16
N LEU A 403 -12.75 -24.76 -34.34
CA LEU A 403 -12.02 -24.39 -33.14
C LEU A 403 -12.90 -24.60 -31.90
N PRO A 404 -12.35 -25.11 -30.78
CA PRO A 404 -13.15 -25.38 -29.59
C PRO A 404 -13.52 -24.08 -28.90
N THR A 405 -14.81 -23.74 -28.90
CA THR A 405 -15.38 -22.67 -28.09
C THR A 405 -15.64 -23.15 -26.67
N SER A 406 -15.47 -22.26 -25.69
CA SER A 406 -15.89 -22.52 -24.31
C SER A 406 -17.43 -22.58 -24.24
N PRO A 407 -18.03 -23.44 -23.39
CA PRO A 407 -19.46 -23.34 -23.13
C PRO A 407 -19.71 -22.08 -22.30
N SER A 408 -20.34 -21.07 -22.90
CA SER A 408 -21.24 -20.18 -22.16
C SER A 408 -22.28 -21.06 -21.48
N GLY A 409 -22.58 -20.83 -20.19
CA GLY A 409 -23.40 -21.71 -19.34
C GLY A 409 -24.88 -21.91 -19.74
N GLY A 410 -25.20 -22.14 -21.00
CA GLY A 410 -26.51 -22.54 -21.50
C GLY A 410 -26.42 -23.92 -22.15
N SER A 411 -26.83 -24.95 -21.42
CA SER A 411 -27.05 -26.30 -21.96
C SER A 411 -28.17 -26.27 -22.99
N THR A 412 -27.88 -26.55 -24.25
CA THR A 412 -28.87 -27.01 -25.24
C THR A 412 -28.64 -28.49 -25.48
N ASP A 413 -29.47 -29.35 -24.87
CA ASP A 413 -29.88 -30.61 -25.48
C ASP A 413 -31.12 -31.21 -24.78
N SER A 414 -32.21 -31.17 -25.53
CA SER A 414 -33.18 -32.26 -25.77
C SER A 414 -33.99 -32.88 -24.61
N LEU A 415 -35.29 -32.56 -24.64
CA LEU A 415 -36.48 -33.32 -24.24
C LEU A 415 -36.28 -34.77 -23.76
N GLY A 416 -36.60 -35.02 -22.48
CA GLY A 416 -37.10 -36.33 -22.02
C GLY A 416 -36.66 -36.77 -20.62
N GLY A 417 -37.61 -36.84 -19.68
CA GLY A 417 -37.52 -37.71 -18.49
C GLY A 417 -37.23 -37.03 -17.15
N ALA A 418 -38.27 -36.95 -16.31
CA ALA A 418 -38.19 -36.50 -14.92
C ALA A 418 -37.45 -37.48 -14.00
N ALA A 419 -36.61 -36.98 -13.08
CA ALA A 419 -36.60 -37.29 -11.63
C ALA A 419 -35.27 -36.89 -10.93
N ASN A 420 -35.39 -36.04 -9.90
CA ASN A 420 -34.55 -35.88 -8.70
C ASN A 420 -33.03 -35.58 -8.82
N ARG A 421 -32.65 -34.32 -8.56
CA ARG A 421 -31.55 -33.93 -7.61
C ARG A 421 -31.58 -32.42 -7.31
N ALA A 422 -31.12 -32.06 -6.11
CA ALA A 422 -31.32 -30.81 -5.35
C ALA A 422 -30.77 -29.50 -5.98
N PRO A 423 -31.25 -28.31 -5.57
CA PRO A 423 -30.85 -27.04 -6.18
C PRO A 423 -29.56 -26.47 -5.54
N SER A 424 -28.55 -26.21 -6.37
CA SER A 424 -27.43 -25.30 -6.07
C SER A 424 -27.79 -23.89 -6.52
N SER A 425 -28.04 -22.99 -5.58
CA SER A 425 -28.37 -21.58 -5.81
C SER A 425 -27.11 -20.76 -6.12
N GLY A 426 -26.74 -20.66 -7.40
CA GLY A 426 -25.82 -19.63 -7.91
C GLY A 426 -26.61 -18.40 -8.34
N SER A 427 -26.50 -17.30 -7.59
CA SER A 427 -27.04 -16.00 -7.99
C SER A 427 -26.15 -15.43 -9.11
N GLY A 428 -26.64 -15.46 -10.35
CA GLY A 428 -25.92 -14.94 -11.51
C GLY A 428 -25.94 -13.41 -11.55
N LEU A 429 -24.78 -12.79 -11.77
CA LEU A 429 -24.66 -11.37 -12.11
C LEU A 429 -25.56 -11.04 -13.31
N SER A 430 -26.35 -9.97 -13.21
CA SER A 430 -27.06 -9.42 -14.38
C SER A 430 -26.11 -8.53 -15.20
N ASN A 431 -25.36 -9.13 -16.11
CA ASN A 431 -24.40 -8.44 -16.99
C ASN A 431 -25.02 -7.30 -17.83
N SER A 432 -26.35 -7.27 -18.00
CA SER A 432 -27.08 -6.25 -18.75
C SER A 432 -27.07 -4.86 -18.11
N ASN A 433 -26.91 -4.76 -16.78
CA ASN A 433 -26.92 -3.47 -16.07
C ASN A 433 -25.54 -2.75 -16.06
N PHE A 434 -24.45 -3.49 -16.28
CA PHE A 434 -23.07 -2.98 -16.22
C PHE A 434 -22.65 -2.20 -17.48
N VAL A 435 -23.03 -2.69 -18.66
CA VAL A 435 -22.62 -2.11 -19.95
C VAL A 435 -23.34 -0.79 -20.23
N TRP A 436 -24.62 -0.67 -19.84
CA TRP A 436 -25.45 0.52 -20.11
C TRP A 436 -25.00 1.79 -19.36
N ARG A 437 -24.26 1.66 -18.24
CA ARG A 437 -23.86 2.81 -17.41
C ARG A 437 -22.46 3.37 -17.72
N SER A 438 -21.61 2.63 -18.44
CA SER A 438 -20.19 2.97 -18.62
C SER A 438 -19.88 3.68 -19.95
N GLY A 439 -20.73 3.53 -20.97
CA GLY A 439 -20.50 4.10 -22.30
C GLY A 439 -19.40 3.42 -23.12
N TYR A 440 -18.75 2.37 -22.60
CA TYR A 440 -17.74 1.58 -23.28
C TYR A 440 -18.33 0.36 -24.00
N THR A 441 -17.63 -0.16 -25.01
CA THR A 441 -17.95 -1.50 -25.54
C THR A 441 -17.66 -2.56 -24.46
N CYS A 442 -18.34 -3.70 -24.53
CA CYS A 442 -18.16 -4.79 -23.56
C CYS A 442 -16.68 -5.27 -23.48
N GLN A 443 -15.98 -5.27 -24.62
CA GLN A 443 -14.57 -5.61 -24.73
C GLN A 443 -13.66 -4.55 -24.08
N GLN A 444 -13.89 -3.26 -24.35
CA GLN A 444 -13.13 -2.17 -23.72
C GLN A 444 -13.32 -2.15 -22.21
N LEU A 445 -14.56 -2.32 -21.75
CA LEU A 445 -14.88 -2.36 -20.33
C LEU A 445 -14.17 -3.52 -19.62
N SER A 446 -14.07 -4.69 -20.27
CA SER A 446 -13.35 -5.84 -19.71
C SER A 446 -11.88 -5.53 -19.43
N CYS A 447 -11.16 -4.99 -20.41
CA CYS A 447 -9.75 -4.63 -20.22
C CYS A 447 -9.56 -3.55 -19.15
N LEU A 448 -10.45 -2.55 -19.11
CA LEU A 448 -10.40 -1.49 -18.11
C LEU A 448 -10.69 -2.01 -16.69
N LEU A 449 -11.63 -2.94 -16.53
CA LEU A 449 -11.91 -3.58 -15.24
C LEU A 449 -10.72 -4.42 -14.77
N ILE A 450 -10.08 -5.18 -15.66
CA ILE A 450 -8.85 -5.93 -15.35
C ILE A 450 -7.73 -4.96 -14.92
N GLN A 451 -7.56 -3.85 -15.64
CA GLN A 451 -6.57 -2.82 -15.32
C GLN A 451 -6.87 -2.16 -13.96
N GLY A 452 -8.11 -1.78 -13.70
CA GLY A 452 -8.56 -1.21 -12.43
C GLY A 452 -8.38 -2.18 -11.26
N CYS A 453 -8.68 -3.47 -11.46
CA CYS A 453 -8.48 -4.51 -10.46
C CYS A 453 -6.99 -4.72 -10.15
N GLY A 454 -6.13 -4.80 -11.18
CA GLY A 454 -4.69 -4.89 -11.00
C GLY A 454 -4.09 -3.69 -10.28
N LEU A 455 -4.54 -2.47 -10.62
CA LEU A 455 -4.14 -1.24 -9.91
C LEU A 455 -4.56 -1.27 -8.44
N LEU A 456 -5.82 -1.61 -8.16
CA LEU A 456 -6.36 -1.68 -6.79
C LEU A 456 -5.60 -2.70 -5.95
N LEU A 457 -5.39 -3.92 -6.46
CA LEU A 457 -4.66 -4.97 -5.76
C LEU A 457 -3.22 -4.55 -5.46
N ALA A 458 -2.57 -3.76 -6.33
CA ALA A 458 -1.21 -3.25 -6.12
C ALA A 458 -1.11 -2.18 -5.02
N GLN A 459 -2.24 -1.60 -4.58
CA GLN A 459 -2.27 -0.65 -3.45
C GLN A 459 -2.50 -1.34 -2.09
N LEU A 460 -2.75 -2.66 -2.07
CA LEU A 460 -3.06 -3.39 -0.85
C LEU A 460 -1.81 -4.04 -0.22
N PRO A 461 -1.84 -4.41 1.08
CA PRO A 461 -0.74 -5.10 1.75
C PRO A 461 -0.36 -6.43 1.06
N GLN A 462 0.89 -6.87 1.28
CA GLN A 462 1.43 -8.10 0.67
C GLN A 462 0.61 -9.37 0.94
N GLU A 463 -0.15 -9.41 2.04
CA GLU A 463 -1.11 -10.50 2.31
C GLU A 463 -2.07 -10.69 1.13
N PHE A 464 -2.63 -9.61 0.56
CA PHE A 464 -3.51 -9.68 -0.60
C PHE A 464 -2.77 -10.19 -1.85
N HIS A 465 -1.49 -9.90 -2.00
CA HIS A 465 -0.68 -10.36 -3.13
C HIS A 465 -0.46 -11.87 -3.09
N VAL A 466 -0.18 -12.42 -1.90
CA VAL A 466 -0.05 -13.86 -1.70
C VAL A 466 -1.38 -14.56 -2.03
N GLN A 467 -2.50 -14.02 -1.55
CA GLN A 467 -3.83 -14.55 -1.87
C GLN A 467 -4.12 -14.46 -3.39
N LEU A 468 -3.69 -13.39 -4.06
CA LEU A 468 -3.82 -13.26 -5.52
C LEU A 468 -3.04 -14.36 -6.24
N TYR A 469 -1.82 -14.67 -5.80
CA TYR A 469 -1.03 -15.73 -6.41
C TYR A 469 -1.64 -17.11 -6.21
N ILE A 470 -2.16 -17.40 -5.01
CA ILE A 470 -2.85 -18.65 -4.72
C ILE A 470 -4.10 -18.78 -5.59
N GLU A 471 -4.93 -17.75 -5.64
CA GLU A 471 -6.20 -17.78 -6.37
C GLU A 471 -5.99 -17.80 -7.89
N ALA A 472 -5.02 -17.04 -8.41
CA ALA A 472 -4.64 -17.10 -9.82
C ALA A 472 -4.14 -18.50 -10.21
N ALA A 473 -3.28 -19.11 -9.39
CA ALA A 473 -2.81 -20.47 -9.63
C ALA A 473 -3.94 -21.50 -9.58
N ARG A 474 -4.90 -21.34 -8.65
CA ARG A 474 -6.10 -22.19 -8.56
C ARG A 474 -6.91 -22.11 -9.85
N VAL A 475 -7.24 -20.90 -10.32
CA VAL A 475 -8.01 -20.70 -11.56
C VAL A 475 -7.29 -21.31 -12.77
N ILE A 476 -5.96 -21.14 -12.85
CA ILE A 476 -5.16 -21.71 -13.93
C ILE A 476 -5.23 -23.24 -13.88
N LYS A 477 -4.99 -23.86 -12.72
CA LYS A 477 -4.95 -25.33 -12.54
C LYS A 477 -6.31 -26.01 -12.72
N GLU A 478 -7.38 -25.37 -12.26
CA GLU A 478 -8.74 -25.89 -12.36
C GLU A 478 -9.38 -25.64 -13.73
N SER A 479 -8.72 -24.86 -14.60
CA SER A 479 -9.19 -24.66 -15.96
C SER A 479 -9.23 -25.98 -16.71
N TRP A 480 -10.42 -26.32 -17.22
CA TRP A 480 -10.70 -27.59 -17.89
C TRP A 480 -9.76 -27.90 -19.06
N TRP A 481 -9.17 -26.87 -19.67
CA TRP A 481 -8.18 -26.99 -20.73
C TRP A 481 -7.07 -27.93 -20.23
N LEU A 482 -6.51 -27.67 -19.06
CA LEU A 482 -5.39 -28.44 -18.50
C LEU A 482 -5.77 -29.80 -17.89
N THR A 483 -7.06 -30.14 -17.80
CA THR A 483 -7.54 -31.33 -17.06
C THR A 483 -8.38 -32.32 -17.89
N ASP A 484 -8.72 -32.00 -19.13
CA ASP A 484 -9.54 -32.89 -19.97
C ASP A 484 -8.68 -34.02 -20.59
N GLY A 485 -8.69 -35.19 -19.93
CA GLY A 485 -8.00 -36.39 -20.40
C GLY A 485 -8.59 -37.04 -21.66
N LYS A 486 -9.64 -36.46 -22.27
CA LYS A 486 -10.26 -36.98 -23.50
C LYS A 486 -9.67 -36.39 -24.79
N ARG A 487 -8.95 -35.26 -24.71
CA ARG A 487 -8.36 -34.59 -25.87
C ARG A 487 -6.88 -34.90 -26.02
N SER A 488 -6.38 -34.79 -27.25
CA SER A 488 -4.96 -35.01 -27.52
C SER A 488 -4.09 -33.88 -26.92
N VAL A 489 -2.83 -34.19 -26.61
CA VAL A 489 -1.86 -33.22 -26.08
C VAL A 489 -1.70 -32.01 -27.01
N GLY A 490 -1.69 -32.22 -28.34
CA GLY A 490 -1.59 -31.15 -29.33
C GLY A 490 -2.82 -30.23 -29.40
N GLU A 491 -4.03 -30.75 -29.17
CA GLU A 491 -5.23 -29.92 -29.09
C GLU A 491 -5.20 -29.02 -27.86
N LEU A 492 -4.72 -29.56 -26.73
CA LEU A 492 -4.56 -28.79 -25.50
C LEU A 492 -3.49 -27.69 -25.65
N GLU A 493 -2.38 -27.98 -26.31
CA GLU A 493 -1.32 -27.00 -26.54
C GLU A 493 -1.77 -25.86 -27.46
N SER A 494 -2.46 -26.16 -28.56
CA SER A 494 -3.03 -25.15 -29.46
C SER A 494 -4.02 -24.24 -28.74
N ALA A 495 -4.85 -24.84 -27.88
CA ALA A 495 -5.81 -24.13 -27.07
C ALA A 495 -5.10 -23.17 -26.09
N VAL A 496 -4.08 -23.63 -25.36
CA VAL A 496 -3.33 -22.76 -24.43
C VAL A 496 -2.60 -21.62 -25.16
N CYS A 497 -1.99 -21.88 -26.32
CA CYS A 497 -1.36 -20.83 -27.12
C CYS A 497 -2.35 -19.71 -27.45
N TYR A 498 -3.57 -20.08 -27.84
CA TYR A 498 -4.62 -19.14 -28.20
C TYR A 498 -5.24 -18.43 -26.97
N ALA A 499 -5.42 -19.15 -25.86
CA ALA A 499 -5.89 -18.61 -24.58
C ALA A 499 -4.94 -17.57 -23.95
N LEU A 500 -3.65 -17.66 -24.27
CA LEU A 500 -2.58 -16.76 -23.80
C LEU A 500 -2.29 -15.60 -24.78
N LEU A 501 -2.98 -15.56 -25.93
CA LEU A 501 -2.96 -14.41 -26.83
C LEU A 501 -3.61 -13.19 -26.17
N ASP A 502 -3.60 -12.08 -26.91
CA ASP A 502 -4.28 -10.85 -26.53
C ASP A 502 -5.74 -11.14 -26.09
N PRO A 503 -6.11 -10.87 -24.82
CA PRO A 503 -7.47 -11.08 -24.32
C PRO A 503 -8.52 -10.33 -25.15
N THR A 504 -8.13 -9.24 -25.83
CA THR A 504 -9.00 -8.51 -26.74
C THR A 504 -9.31 -9.32 -28.01
N TRP A 505 -8.34 -10.07 -28.55
CA TRP A 505 -8.56 -10.96 -29.69
C TRP A 505 -9.38 -12.19 -29.30
N ALA A 506 -9.04 -12.80 -28.16
CA ALA A 506 -9.81 -13.93 -27.64
C ALA A 506 -11.28 -13.54 -27.32
N ALA A 507 -11.51 -12.28 -26.93
CA ALA A 507 -12.85 -11.75 -26.75
C ALA A 507 -13.66 -11.67 -28.06
N GLN A 508 -13.03 -11.30 -29.18
CA GLN A 508 -13.70 -11.15 -30.48
C GLN A 508 -14.18 -12.49 -31.06
N ASP A 509 -13.44 -13.56 -30.78
CA ASP A 509 -13.73 -14.90 -31.27
C ASP A 509 -14.52 -15.77 -30.26
N ASN A 510 -15.04 -15.18 -29.16
CA ASN A 510 -15.73 -15.88 -28.05
C ASN A 510 -14.88 -16.97 -27.37
N THR A 511 -13.57 -16.74 -27.32
CA THR A 511 -12.57 -17.70 -26.84
C THR A 511 -11.75 -17.18 -25.68
N SER A 512 -12.06 -15.98 -25.18
CA SER A 512 -11.52 -15.44 -23.93
C SER A 512 -11.68 -16.48 -22.83
N THR A 513 -10.56 -16.85 -22.21
CA THR A 513 -10.51 -17.88 -21.18
C THR A 513 -10.27 -17.24 -19.82
N ALA A 514 -10.73 -17.93 -18.78
CA ALA A 514 -10.38 -17.63 -17.40
C ALA A 514 -8.86 -17.45 -17.21
N ILE A 515 -8.06 -18.27 -17.91
CA ILE A 515 -6.59 -18.21 -17.90
C ILE A 515 -6.10 -16.87 -18.46
N GLY A 516 -6.57 -16.47 -19.66
CA GLY A 516 -6.16 -15.23 -20.30
C GLY A 516 -6.47 -14.00 -19.45
N ASN A 517 -7.66 -13.94 -18.86
CA ASN A 517 -8.06 -12.84 -17.98
C ASN A 517 -7.22 -12.78 -16.69
N VAL A 518 -6.91 -13.93 -16.08
CA VAL A 518 -6.05 -13.99 -14.89
C VAL A 518 -4.61 -13.61 -15.20
N VAL A 519 -4.06 -14.04 -16.34
CA VAL A 519 -2.71 -13.63 -16.77
C VAL A 519 -2.67 -12.12 -17.02
N ALA A 520 -3.68 -11.56 -17.68
CA ALA A 520 -3.80 -10.12 -17.88
C ALA A 520 -3.94 -9.35 -16.56
N LEU A 521 -4.67 -9.89 -15.57
CA LEU A 521 -4.76 -9.33 -14.23
C LEU A 521 -3.39 -9.32 -13.54
N LEU A 522 -2.63 -10.41 -13.61
CA LEU A 522 -1.28 -10.48 -13.07
C LEU A 522 -0.35 -9.45 -13.73
N HIS A 523 -0.46 -9.25 -15.05
CA HIS A 523 0.32 -8.21 -15.75
C HIS A 523 -0.08 -6.80 -15.32
N ALA A 524 -1.37 -6.51 -15.24
CA ALA A 524 -1.88 -5.23 -14.75
C ALA A 524 -1.39 -4.96 -13.33
N PHE A 525 -1.51 -5.96 -12.45
CA PHE A 525 -1.00 -5.91 -11.08
C PHE A 525 0.51 -5.66 -11.04
N PHE A 526 1.30 -6.48 -11.72
CA PHE A 526 2.76 -6.34 -11.75
C PHE A 526 3.20 -4.98 -12.26
N SER A 527 2.54 -4.43 -13.29
CA SER A 527 2.88 -3.12 -13.86
C SER A 527 2.79 -1.97 -12.85
N ASN A 528 1.94 -2.13 -11.82
CA ASN A 528 1.72 -1.14 -10.76
C ASN A 528 2.55 -1.40 -9.49
N LEU A 529 3.25 -2.54 -9.38
CA LEU A 529 4.11 -2.81 -8.23
C LEU A 529 5.41 -1.99 -8.27
N PRO A 530 5.91 -1.50 -7.12
CA PRO A 530 7.28 -0.99 -7.04
C PRO A 530 8.30 -2.13 -7.18
N VAL A 531 9.56 -1.81 -7.52
CA VAL A 531 10.60 -2.82 -7.84
C VAL A 531 10.86 -3.75 -6.66
N GLU A 532 10.82 -3.21 -5.44
CA GLU A 532 11.01 -3.93 -4.19
C GLU A 532 9.97 -5.05 -4.02
N TRP A 533 8.74 -4.84 -4.51
CA TRP A 533 7.66 -5.82 -4.41
C TRP A 533 7.66 -6.83 -5.56
N LEU A 534 8.34 -6.53 -6.69
CA LEU A 534 8.49 -7.47 -7.79
C LEU A 534 9.27 -8.73 -7.37
N GLU A 535 10.08 -8.67 -6.32
CA GLU A 535 10.78 -9.83 -5.78
C GLU A 535 9.81 -10.95 -5.36
N GLY A 536 8.63 -10.62 -4.83
CA GLY A 536 7.63 -11.59 -4.37
C GLY A 536 6.90 -12.32 -5.51
N THR A 537 6.96 -11.81 -6.74
CA THR A 537 6.13 -12.30 -7.86
C THR A 537 6.38 -13.76 -8.23
N HIS A 538 7.59 -14.28 -8.02
CA HIS A 538 7.95 -15.67 -8.28
C HIS A 538 7.12 -16.70 -7.48
N VAL A 539 6.46 -16.27 -6.40
CA VAL A 539 5.59 -17.12 -5.57
C VAL A 539 4.45 -17.73 -6.41
N ILE A 540 3.97 -17.05 -7.46
CA ILE A 540 2.98 -17.63 -8.39
C ILE A 540 3.48 -18.93 -9.02
N ILE A 541 4.76 -19.00 -9.42
CA ILE A 541 5.35 -20.19 -10.04
C ILE A 541 5.43 -21.34 -9.03
N LYS A 542 5.71 -21.04 -7.75
CA LYS A 542 5.66 -22.03 -6.67
C LYS A 542 4.26 -22.63 -6.52
N HIS A 543 3.22 -21.81 -6.61
CA HIS A 543 1.83 -22.29 -6.56
C HIS A 543 1.38 -22.99 -7.84
N LEU A 544 1.98 -22.70 -9.00
CA LEU A 544 1.70 -23.41 -10.25
C LEU A 544 2.32 -24.82 -10.29
N ARG A 545 3.38 -25.08 -9.52
CA ARG A 545 4.03 -26.40 -9.49
C ARG A 545 3.13 -27.54 -8.98
N PRO A 546 3.37 -28.79 -9.41
CA PRO A 546 4.36 -29.19 -10.42
C PRO A 546 3.95 -28.75 -11.84
N VAL A 547 4.91 -28.31 -12.66
CA VAL A 547 4.70 -27.96 -14.07
C VAL A 547 5.26 -29.09 -14.93
N THR A 548 4.39 -29.86 -15.58
CA THR A 548 4.75 -31.11 -16.27
C THR A 548 4.45 -31.10 -17.78
N SER A 549 3.89 -30.01 -18.31
CA SER A 549 3.47 -29.89 -19.71
C SER A 549 4.03 -28.63 -20.37
N ILE A 550 4.16 -28.66 -21.70
CA ILE A 550 4.58 -27.50 -22.51
C ILE A 550 3.57 -26.36 -22.36
N ALA A 551 2.28 -26.67 -22.28
CA ALA A 551 1.23 -25.70 -21.95
C ALA A 551 1.50 -24.98 -20.62
N GLY A 552 1.80 -25.72 -19.55
CA GLY A 552 2.14 -25.14 -18.25
C GLY A 552 3.42 -24.30 -18.27
N LEU A 553 4.42 -24.74 -19.04
CA LEU A 553 5.65 -23.98 -19.31
C LEU A 553 5.34 -22.63 -19.97
N ARG A 554 4.52 -22.62 -21.03
CA ARG A 554 4.11 -21.39 -21.72
C ARG A 554 3.37 -20.42 -20.81
N ILE A 555 2.47 -20.92 -19.95
CA ILE A 555 1.76 -20.08 -18.97
C ILE A 555 2.76 -19.42 -18.03
N ALA A 556 3.72 -20.18 -17.49
CA ALA A 556 4.75 -19.64 -16.60
C ALA A 556 5.60 -18.54 -17.28
N PHE A 557 6.03 -18.79 -18.52
CA PHE A 557 6.76 -17.81 -19.34
C PHE A 557 5.91 -16.59 -19.67
N ARG A 558 4.60 -16.76 -19.94
CA ARG A 558 3.69 -15.65 -20.20
C ARG A 558 3.48 -14.78 -18.98
N ILE A 559 3.41 -15.36 -17.78
CA ILE A 559 3.24 -14.61 -16.52
C ILE A 559 4.51 -13.82 -16.20
N MET A 560 5.68 -14.48 -16.15
CA MET A 560 6.90 -13.88 -15.61
C MET A 560 7.79 -13.23 -16.68
N GLY A 561 7.73 -13.71 -17.92
CA GLY A 561 8.61 -13.27 -18.99
C GLY A 561 8.56 -11.75 -19.29
N PRO A 562 7.38 -11.11 -19.27
CA PRO A 562 7.27 -9.65 -19.42
C PRO A 562 7.91 -8.83 -18.29
N LEU A 563 8.22 -9.44 -17.14
CA LEU A 563 8.90 -8.74 -16.03
C LEU A 563 10.38 -8.51 -16.31
N LEU A 564 11.04 -9.45 -17.00
CA LEU A 564 12.50 -9.42 -17.17
C LEU A 564 13.00 -8.14 -17.86
N PRO A 565 12.37 -7.61 -18.94
CA PRO A 565 12.75 -6.31 -19.49
C PRO A 565 12.72 -5.16 -18.49
N ARG A 566 11.72 -5.13 -17.59
CA ARG A 566 11.58 -4.11 -16.54
C ARG A 566 12.66 -4.25 -15.46
N LEU A 567 13.20 -5.45 -15.29
CA LEU A 567 14.21 -5.78 -14.29
C LEU A 567 15.64 -5.67 -14.84
N ALA A 568 15.84 -5.27 -16.10
CA ALA A 568 17.18 -5.24 -16.73
C ALA A 568 18.23 -4.43 -15.94
N ASN A 569 17.79 -3.41 -15.19
CA ASN A 569 18.67 -2.60 -14.33
C ASN A 569 18.77 -3.11 -12.88
N ALA A 570 17.95 -4.10 -12.50
CA ALA A 570 17.96 -4.78 -11.20
C ALA A 570 18.56 -6.19 -11.36
N HIS A 571 19.86 -6.25 -11.67
CA HIS A 571 20.60 -7.46 -12.07
C HIS A 571 20.35 -8.70 -11.22
N THR A 572 20.35 -8.54 -9.89
CA THR A 572 20.11 -9.64 -8.94
C THR A 572 18.70 -10.21 -9.09
N LEU A 573 17.70 -9.34 -9.19
CA LEU A 573 16.31 -9.73 -9.35
C LEU A 573 16.04 -10.27 -10.76
N PHE A 574 16.63 -9.68 -11.80
CA PHE A 574 16.60 -10.22 -13.17
C PHE A 574 17.09 -11.67 -13.20
N SER A 575 18.29 -11.93 -12.67
CA SER A 575 18.89 -13.26 -12.63
C SER A 575 18.03 -14.24 -11.82
N LYS A 576 17.43 -13.79 -10.70
CA LYS A 576 16.52 -14.60 -9.89
C LYS A 576 15.27 -15.02 -10.68
N ILE A 577 14.61 -14.08 -11.36
CA ILE A 577 13.40 -14.38 -12.15
C ILE A 577 13.73 -15.25 -13.37
N LEU A 578 14.85 -14.99 -14.06
CA LEU A 578 15.31 -15.84 -15.16
C LEU A 578 15.62 -17.26 -14.68
N SER A 579 16.28 -17.40 -13.54
CA SER A 579 16.54 -18.71 -12.93
C SER A 579 15.25 -19.46 -12.60
N VAL A 580 14.21 -18.78 -12.11
CA VAL A 580 12.89 -19.39 -11.89
C VAL A 580 12.32 -19.96 -13.19
N LEU A 581 12.36 -19.20 -14.29
CA LEU A 581 11.88 -19.67 -15.60
C LEU A 581 12.71 -20.85 -16.15
N LEU A 582 14.03 -20.80 -16.02
CA LEU A 582 14.93 -21.91 -16.40
C LEU A 582 14.68 -23.18 -15.58
N ASN A 583 14.33 -23.03 -14.30
CA ASN A 583 13.93 -24.17 -13.48
C ASN A 583 12.60 -24.77 -13.94
N VAL A 584 11.64 -23.97 -14.44
CA VAL A 584 10.40 -24.50 -15.03
C VAL A 584 10.68 -25.27 -16.32
N ILE A 585 11.63 -24.82 -17.16
CA ILE A 585 12.11 -25.63 -18.31
C ILE A 585 12.64 -26.98 -17.82
N SER A 586 13.42 -26.98 -16.72
CA SER A 586 13.96 -28.21 -16.13
C SER A 586 12.88 -29.10 -15.50
N ASP A 587 11.81 -28.51 -14.96
CA ASP A 587 10.66 -29.26 -14.42
C ASP A 587 9.96 -30.09 -15.53
N VAL A 588 9.91 -29.57 -16.76
CA VAL A 588 9.29 -30.26 -17.92
C VAL A 588 10.29 -31.15 -18.68
N PHE A 589 11.51 -30.66 -18.93
CA PHE A 589 12.50 -31.29 -19.83
C PHE A 589 13.76 -31.79 -19.12
N GLY A 590 13.74 -31.94 -17.80
CA GLY A 590 14.89 -32.39 -17.02
C GLY A 590 15.29 -33.84 -17.31
N ARG A 591 16.54 -34.21 -17.03
CA ARG A 591 17.07 -35.58 -17.26
C ARG A 591 16.25 -36.71 -16.60
N ASN A 592 15.55 -36.39 -15.52
CA ASN A 592 14.74 -37.35 -14.77
C ASN A 592 13.26 -37.37 -15.20
N SER A 593 12.85 -36.62 -16.23
CA SER A 593 11.48 -36.67 -16.75
C SER A 593 11.28 -37.94 -17.58
N GLN A 594 10.32 -38.78 -17.17
CA GLN A 594 10.05 -40.11 -17.73
C GLN A 594 8.56 -40.24 -18.09
N PRO A 595 8.21 -40.80 -19.26
CA PRO A 595 8.84 -40.67 -20.57
C PRO A 595 8.02 -39.74 -21.48
N SER A 596 8.66 -38.80 -22.18
CA SER A 596 8.06 -38.09 -23.32
C SER A 596 8.83 -38.46 -24.59
N ALA A 597 8.17 -38.43 -25.74
CA ALA A 597 8.82 -38.51 -27.04
C ALA A 597 9.93 -37.43 -27.17
N PRO A 598 10.91 -37.62 -28.08
CA PRO A 598 11.85 -36.56 -28.43
C PRO A 598 11.07 -35.32 -28.85
N ILE A 599 11.47 -34.16 -28.34
CA ILE A 599 10.79 -32.89 -28.64
C ILE A 599 11.35 -32.32 -29.94
N GLU A 600 10.47 -31.99 -30.88
CA GLU A 600 10.85 -31.24 -32.06
C GLU A 600 11.02 -29.74 -31.73
N ALA A 601 12.00 -29.08 -32.36
CA ALA A 601 12.24 -27.65 -32.12
C ALA A 601 11.01 -26.77 -32.42
N SER A 602 10.18 -27.19 -33.38
CA SER A 602 8.91 -26.56 -33.75
C SER A 602 7.92 -26.48 -32.59
N GLU A 603 7.94 -27.45 -31.67
CA GLU A 603 7.02 -27.53 -30.54
C GLU A 603 7.32 -26.51 -29.44
N ILE A 604 8.53 -25.94 -29.40
CA ILE A 604 8.98 -24.97 -28.38
C ILE A 604 9.72 -23.77 -28.98
N ALA A 605 9.54 -23.50 -30.27
CA ALA A 605 10.23 -22.42 -30.99
C ALA A 605 10.01 -21.06 -30.32
N ASP A 606 8.80 -20.81 -29.81
CA ASP A 606 8.44 -19.60 -29.06
C ASP A 606 9.29 -19.40 -27.79
N ILE A 607 9.60 -20.48 -27.07
CA ILE A 607 10.45 -20.45 -25.87
C ILE A 607 11.92 -20.25 -26.25
N ILE A 608 12.38 -20.91 -27.31
CA ILE A 608 13.74 -20.75 -27.83
C ILE A 608 13.98 -19.29 -28.24
N ASP A 609 13.08 -18.74 -29.06
CA ASP A 609 13.14 -17.34 -29.51
C ASP A 609 13.08 -16.35 -28.35
N TYR A 610 12.24 -16.62 -27.34
CA TYR A 610 12.19 -15.81 -26.12
C TYR A 610 13.54 -15.80 -25.38
N LEU A 611 14.18 -16.96 -25.20
CA LEU A 611 15.49 -17.05 -24.55
C LEU A 611 16.57 -16.32 -25.35
N HIS A 612 16.53 -16.41 -26.68
CA HIS A 612 17.40 -15.60 -27.55
C HIS A 612 17.23 -14.11 -27.34
N HIS A 613 15.99 -13.66 -27.19
CA HIS A 613 15.69 -12.25 -26.98
C HIS A 613 16.15 -11.80 -25.59
N ILE A 614 15.89 -12.59 -24.54
CA ILE A 614 16.08 -12.14 -23.16
C ILE A 614 17.54 -12.03 -22.74
N VAL A 615 18.43 -12.85 -23.31
CA VAL A 615 19.87 -12.77 -23.04
C VAL A 615 20.47 -11.42 -23.44
N HIS A 616 19.86 -10.72 -24.39
CA HIS A 616 20.32 -9.42 -24.85
C HIS A 616 19.80 -8.24 -24.01
N TYR A 617 18.73 -8.41 -23.21
CA TYR A 617 18.15 -7.32 -22.42
C TYR A 617 19.07 -6.85 -21.30
N GLU A 618 19.67 -7.77 -20.55
CA GLU A 618 20.57 -7.39 -19.46
C GLU A 618 21.92 -6.84 -19.95
N GLY A 619 22.22 -7.04 -21.24
CA GLY A 619 23.48 -6.67 -21.88
C GLY A 619 23.84 -5.19 -21.81
N GLN A 620 22.84 -4.30 -21.79
CA GLN A 620 23.04 -2.84 -21.93
C GLN A 620 22.08 -1.96 -21.09
N GLY A 621 21.16 -2.53 -20.29
CA GLY A 621 20.26 -1.74 -19.41
C GLY A 621 19.16 -0.95 -20.14
N GLY A 622 18.77 -1.39 -21.34
CA GLY A 622 17.77 -0.74 -22.19
C GLY A 622 17.22 -1.66 -23.28
N PRO A 623 16.41 -1.15 -24.23
CA PRO A 623 15.86 -1.95 -25.33
C PRO A 623 16.97 -2.64 -26.13
N VAL A 624 16.73 -3.87 -26.57
CA VAL A 624 17.70 -4.65 -27.36
C VAL A 624 18.02 -3.90 -28.65
N GLN A 625 19.29 -3.56 -28.85
CA GLN A 625 19.81 -2.97 -30.08
C GLN A 625 20.60 -4.03 -30.86
N ALA A 626 20.84 -3.79 -32.15
CA ALA A 626 21.64 -4.70 -32.98
C ALA A 626 23.09 -4.88 -32.46
N SER A 627 23.58 -3.96 -31.64
CA SER A 627 24.89 -4.00 -30.98
C SER A 627 24.85 -4.60 -29.56
N SER A 628 23.66 -4.95 -29.03
CA SER A 628 23.53 -5.53 -27.70
C SER A 628 24.28 -6.85 -27.62
N LYS A 629 25.05 -7.01 -26.54
CA LYS A 629 25.80 -8.23 -26.24
C LYS A 629 25.29 -8.82 -24.94
N PRO A 630 25.05 -10.13 -24.85
CA PRO A 630 24.63 -10.75 -23.60
C PRO A 630 25.67 -10.57 -22.51
N ARG A 631 25.26 -10.47 -21.24
CA ARG A 631 26.22 -10.53 -20.13
C ARG A 631 26.75 -11.95 -19.94
N ALA A 632 28.03 -12.06 -19.62
CA ALA A 632 28.69 -13.34 -19.32
C ALA A 632 27.95 -14.13 -18.22
N GLU A 633 27.53 -13.47 -17.15
CA GLU A 633 26.82 -14.08 -16.02
C GLU A 633 25.48 -14.73 -16.45
N VAL A 634 24.75 -14.10 -17.37
CA VAL A 634 23.51 -14.65 -17.93
C VAL A 634 23.78 -15.89 -18.77
N LEU A 635 24.80 -15.87 -19.62
CA LEU A 635 25.20 -17.02 -20.42
C LEU A 635 25.65 -18.19 -19.54
N VAL A 636 26.34 -17.91 -18.43
CA VAL A 636 26.70 -18.93 -17.42
C VAL A 636 25.46 -19.48 -16.72
N LEU A 637 24.50 -18.63 -16.35
CA LEU A 637 23.25 -19.05 -15.72
C LEU A 637 22.45 -19.99 -16.64
N ILE A 638 22.32 -19.65 -17.92
CA ILE A 638 21.65 -20.49 -18.91
C ILE A 638 22.42 -21.79 -19.14
N GLY A 639 23.75 -21.73 -19.24
CA GLY A 639 24.59 -22.93 -19.38
C GLY A 639 24.37 -23.95 -18.26
N ARG A 640 24.36 -23.50 -17.00
CA ARG A 640 24.07 -24.36 -15.84
C ARG A 640 22.68 -24.98 -15.90
N ALA A 641 21.68 -24.24 -16.38
CA ALA A 641 20.33 -24.77 -16.52
C ALA A 641 20.24 -25.83 -17.63
N ILE A 642 20.87 -25.58 -18.78
CA ILE A 642 20.90 -26.50 -19.92
C ILE A 642 21.52 -27.85 -19.53
N GLU A 643 22.56 -27.86 -18.71
CA GLU A 643 23.17 -29.10 -18.23
C GLU A 643 22.15 -30.04 -17.56
N ASN A 644 21.11 -29.52 -16.92
CA ASN A 644 20.08 -30.34 -16.25
C ASN A 644 18.99 -30.87 -17.20
N LEU A 645 18.97 -30.43 -18.46
CA LEU A 645 17.98 -30.85 -19.46
C LEU A 645 18.35 -32.18 -20.13
N ARG A 646 17.39 -32.80 -20.81
CA ARG A 646 17.63 -33.98 -21.66
C ARG A 646 18.39 -33.61 -22.95
N PRO A 647 19.13 -34.57 -23.56
CA PRO A 647 20.00 -34.29 -24.71
C PRO A 647 19.30 -33.67 -25.93
N ASP A 648 18.06 -34.07 -26.20
CA ASP A 648 17.23 -33.57 -27.31
C ASP A 648 16.97 -32.06 -27.18
N VAL A 649 16.66 -31.58 -25.97
CA VAL A 649 16.43 -30.15 -25.69
C VAL A 649 17.74 -29.39 -25.49
N GLN A 650 18.77 -30.04 -24.92
CA GLN A 650 20.09 -29.42 -24.74
C GLN A 650 20.68 -28.90 -26.05
N HIS A 651 20.60 -29.71 -27.10
CA HIS A 651 21.09 -29.32 -28.43
C HIS A 651 20.45 -28.01 -28.91
N LEU A 652 19.16 -27.80 -28.64
CA LEU A 652 18.40 -26.64 -29.09
C LEU A 652 18.77 -25.33 -28.39
N LEU A 653 19.48 -25.38 -27.26
CA LEU A 653 19.82 -24.19 -26.47
C LEU A 653 21.34 -24.02 -26.28
N ARG A 654 22.16 -24.97 -26.74
CA ARG A 654 23.61 -25.02 -26.48
C ARG A 654 24.36 -23.78 -26.95
N HIS A 655 23.85 -23.09 -27.96
CA HIS A 655 24.42 -21.84 -28.47
C HIS A 655 24.19 -20.62 -27.56
N LEU A 656 23.31 -20.72 -26.56
CA LEU A 656 23.05 -19.68 -25.55
C LEU A 656 23.94 -19.82 -24.29
N THR A 657 25.15 -20.35 -24.44
CA THR A 657 26.07 -20.63 -23.32
C THR A 657 27.33 -19.77 -23.38
N ALA A 658 28.20 -19.87 -22.38
CA ALA A 658 29.52 -19.26 -22.38
C ALA A 658 30.58 -20.13 -23.10
N ASP A 659 30.22 -21.30 -23.66
CA ASP A 659 31.16 -22.23 -24.30
C ASP A 659 31.51 -21.76 -25.72
N VAL A 660 32.80 -21.50 -25.97
CA VAL A 660 33.34 -21.00 -27.24
C VAL A 660 33.13 -21.98 -28.40
N ASN A 661 33.02 -23.27 -28.13
CA ASN A 661 32.90 -24.30 -29.17
C ASN A 661 31.50 -24.38 -29.76
N TYR A 662 30.48 -23.92 -29.02
CA TYR A 662 29.09 -24.10 -29.39
C TYR A 662 28.27 -22.80 -29.35
N SER A 663 28.77 -21.73 -28.74
CA SER A 663 28.07 -20.46 -28.62
C SER A 663 28.57 -19.39 -29.60
N ILE A 664 27.62 -18.80 -30.32
CA ILE A 664 27.83 -17.60 -31.14
C ILE A 664 28.13 -16.35 -30.30
N TYR A 665 27.79 -16.36 -28.99
CA TYR A 665 27.96 -15.21 -28.10
C TYR A 665 29.26 -15.26 -27.29
N ALA A 666 29.84 -16.44 -27.08
CA ALA A 666 31.11 -16.60 -26.40
C ALA A 666 32.26 -15.83 -27.10
N ALA A 667 32.23 -15.74 -28.43
CA ALA A 667 33.17 -14.95 -29.22
C ALA A 667 33.12 -13.43 -28.94
N THR A 668 32.04 -12.94 -28.31
CA THR A 668 31.89 -11.53 -27.96
C THR A 668 32.54 -11.15 -26.61
N HIS A 669 33.03 -12.14 -25.85
CA HIS A 669 33.64 -12.00 -24.52
C HIS A 669 35.07 -12.56 -24.45
N PRO A 670 36.11 -11.82 -24.90
CA PRO A 670 37.47 -12.34 -25.05
C PRO A 670 38.14 -12.78 -23.73
N LYS A 671 37.69 -12.28 -22.56
CA LYS A 671 38.21 -12.69 -21.25
C LYS A 671 37.81 -14.11 -20.84
N LEU A 672 36.69 -14.64 -21.35
CA LEU A 672 36.26 -16.03 -21.09
C LEU A 672 37.06 -17.03 -21.95
N VAL A 673 37.46 -16.62 -23.16
CA VAL A 673 38.25 -17.43 -24.10
C VAL A 673 39.67 -17.72 -23.58
N GLN A 674 40.21 -16.86 -22.72
CA GLN A 674 41.58 -16.98 -22.18
C GLN A 674 41.71 -18.00 -21.03
N ASN A 675 40.61 -18.40 -20.38
CA ASN A 675 40.64 -19.34 -19.24
C ASN A 675 40.44 -20.82 -19.64
N THR A 676 40.43 -21.13 -20.94
CA THR A 676 40.21 -22.48 -21.50
C THR A 676 41.42 -23.07 -22.22
N ASN A 677 42.61 -22.46 -22.11
CA ASN A 677 43.86 -23.03 -22.62
C ASN A 677 44.74 -23.59 -21.50
#